data_AF-A0A484B9S8-F1
#
_entry.id   AF-A0A484B9S8-F1
#
_cell.length_a   1.000
_cell.length_b   1.000
_cell.length_c   1.000
_cell.angle_alpha   90.00
_cell.angle_beta   90.00
_cell.angle_gamma   90.00
#
_symmetry.space_group_name_H-M   'P 1'
#
loop_
_entity.id
_entity.type
_entity.pdbx_description
1 polymer ?
#
loop_
_entity_poly.entity_id
_entity_poly.type
_entity_poly.pdbx_seq_one_letter_code
_entity_poly.pdbx_strand_id
1 'polypeptide(L)'
;MSTPQLRISNAGSTYVALLLLLQLTIRRVESHGFGLNLMQLPNEDKSQVACVSALLRKYFHSGDALSGAVLCVSVTASTPDILDQLMLALNHHQSYTWTIQVTSPQEKQQSKSDRQLLHEKPQCYFIIVEDLEDEDLEETIGHWRLMLNWNPLAQFVVYLASIEETDEEMTDLMVEILLTFMSNKLYNVNVLGQSEENSFYYSKTVFPYHPDNNCGNRVIVVDLLDACGYEDDEDSDSDSEDYEDDEEETGYNEDNADEDKAVTESSPEAEDDEFEAETKADYETDDEQTMEAFTLDNSAEINGLNESSNATARAQPEASIEEYTRGLFEDKFPSDLSGCPIRAAYRGPWEPYIFVSAETTAPEVDYYGAEAAANDSEQAYEESIDVEDYTLDNGSEESHAAEETGDISNLHGIEFQLVQTIAQRLHMIIDFKKKSSNVFHLFNLLIDGRVEMIIGGIGEDPSTSQFVSSSTSYHQDDLTWCVARAKRKHSLFNFLASFDASAWFLILFFIIFSSFVALLTEHLSVFQLSEQNNYVSICLRMLGILLTQSINVNSRRLSVALRLVFLMGFFLSFFFSNTYQSFLISTLTTPTTESQISEMAEIYNQRMTIMVSSENMRHLNKEGEIFRYIREKFEICYNLVECLNYATENEHLAVVVSRQHALYNPHIERNKLFCFDRRESLYVYPVTMLLPKKFHLLPHINAVIQHVIESGHMQKWARDLDMVRIIQEKIARVQEDAFKPLTLAAFQGAFAFAGILLLLASLMLVFEWLIHWLVVRWRTRLRPIRFLHRRLGKRQR
;
A
#
# COMPACT_ATOMS: atom_id res chain seq x y z
N MET A 1 29.23 -62.46 4.59
CA MET A 1 30.24 -63.55 4.70
C MET A 1 31.00 -63.39 6.01
N SER A 2 31.51 -64.50 6.57
CA SER A 2 32.64 -64.60 7.52
C SER A 2 32.82 -63.53 8.62
N THR A 3 32.55 -63.92 9.87
CA THR A 3 33.21 -63.36 11.06
C THR A 3 34.67 -63.83 11.16
N PRO A 4 35.55 -63.05 11.82
CA PRO A 4 36.12 -63.49 13.10
C PRO A 4 36.01 -62.37 14.18
N GLN A 5 35.68 -62.61 15.46
CA GLN A 5 36.22 -63.52 16.49
C GLN A 5 37.42 -62.97 17.31
N LEU A 6 37.11 -62.65 18.57
CA LEU A 6 37.96 -62.61 19.78
C LEU A 6 39.16 -61.65 19.90
N ARG A 7 39.05 -60.75 20.91
CA ARG A 7 39.79 -60.93 22.18
C ARG A 7 39.06 -60.33 23.38
N ILE A 8 39.13 -61.02 24.52
CA ILE A 8 38.55 -60.62 25.81
C ILE A 8 39.66 -60.13 26.73
N SER A 9 39.39 -59.12 27.57
CA SER A 9 40.21 -58.78 28.73
C SER A 9 39.28 -58.41 29.90
N ASN A 10 39.36 -59.14 31.01
CA ASN A 10 38.48 -58.94 32.17
C ASN A 10 39.14 -58.02 33.20
N ALA A 11 38.59 -56.82 33.38
CA ALA A 11 38.82 -55.95 34.54
C ALA A 11 37.68 -54.94 34.70
N GLY A 12 37.33 -54.55 35.94
CA GLY A 12 36.53 -53.34 36.20
C GLY A 12 35.09 -53.49 36.72
N SER A 13 34.59 -54.71 36.98
CA SER A 13 33.23 -54.95 37.51
C SER A 13 33.04 -54.55 39.00
N THR A 14 33.64 -53.44 39.44
CA THR A 14 33.69 -53.00 40.84
C THR A 14 33.25 -51.55 41.07
N TYR A 15 33.14 -50.71 40.03
CA TYR A 15 32.77 -49.30 40.19
C TYR A 15 31.26 -49.01 40.16
N VAL A 16 30.46 -49.85 39.50
CA VAL A 16 28.99 -49.64 39.41
C VAL A 16 28.28 -49.90 40.74
N ALA A 17 28.77 -50.87 41.53
CA ALA A 17 28.17 -51.24 42.82
C ALA A 17 28.40 -50.19 43.94
N LEU A 18 29.38 -49.30 43.79
CA LEU A 18 29.74 -48.33 44.84
C LEU A 18 28.81 -47.11 44.85
N LEU A 19 28.26 -46.71 43.70
CA LEU A 19 27.37 -45.56 43.57
C LEU A 19 25.96 -45.83 44.13
N LEU A 20 25.44 -47.04 43.94
CA LEU A 20 24.10 -47.43 44.43
C LEU A 20 23.99 -47.59 45.95
N LEU A 21 25.11 -47.69 46.67
CA LEU A 21 25.13 -47.80 48.13
C LEU A 21 25.26 -46.45 48.86
N LEU A 22 25.53 -45.34 48.15
CA LEU A 22 25.75 -44.04 48.78
C LEU A 22 24.46 -43.20 48.98
N GLN A 23 23.34 -43.59 48.37
CA GLN A 23 22.05 -42.86 48.48
C GLN A 23 21.09 -43.43 49.55
N LEU A 24 21.48 -44.48 50.29
CA LEU A 24 20.61 -45.16 51.27
C LEU A 24 20.95 -44.86 52.74
N THR A 25 21.88 -43.95 53.03
CA THR A 25 22.45 -43.75 54.38
C THR A 25 22.36 -42.32 54.92
N ILE A 26 21.56 -41.44 54.32
CA ILE A 26 21.23 -40.11 54.87
C ILE A 26 19.71 -39.97 55.02
N ARG A 27 19.15 -40.55 56.10
CA ARG A 27 17.75 -40.33 56.52
C ARG A 27 17.60 -40.61 58.02
N ARG A 28 16.90 -39.72 58.74
CA ARG A 28 16.86 -39.60 60.23
C ARG A 28 18.20 -39.10 60.80
N VAL A 29 18.27 -38.27 61.84
CA VAL A 29 17.30 -37.79 62.86
C VAL A 29 17.36 -36.24 62.78
N GLU A 30 16.27 -35.46 62.90
CA GLU A 30 15.49 -35.22 64.12
C GLU A 30 13.97 -35.27 63.95
N SER A 31 13.31 -35.73 65.01
CA SER A 31 11.87 -35.65 65.22
C SER A 31 11.61 -34.94 66.55
N HIS A 32 11.42 -33.62 66.52
CA HIS A 32 10.88 -32.87 67.65
C HIS A 32 9.36 -33.06 67.68
N GLY A 33 8.83 -33.51 68.81
CA GLY A 33 7.42 -33.85 68.95
C GLY A 33 6.58 -32.74 69.55
N PHE A 34 5.72 -32.15 68.74
CA PHE A 34 4.38 -31.68 69.09
C PHE A 34 3.43 -32.41 68.13
N GLY A 35 2.21 -32.78 68.45
CA GLY A 35 1.26 -32.22 69.41
C GLY A 35 -0.05 -32.16 68.64
N LEU A 36 -1.11 -32.85 69.11
CA LEU A 36 -2.39 -32.91 68.39
C LEU A 36 -3.16 -31.59 68.53
N ASN A 37 -2.69 -30.57 67.81
CA ASN A 37 -3.55 -29.47 67.43
C ASN A 37 -4.39 -29.95 66.24
N LEU A 38 -5.69 -30.08 66.46
CA LEU A 38 -6.66 -29.85 65.40
C LEU A 38 -6.58 -28.35 65.06
N MET A 39 -5.61 -27.97 64.23
CA MET A 39 -5.82 -26.82 63.37
C MET A 39 -6.94 -27.23 62.41
N GLN A 40 -7.99 -26.43 62.38
CA GLN A 40 -8.97 -26.50 61.29
C GLN A 40 -8.21 -26.34 59.98
N LEU A 41 -8.67 -27.01 58.92
CA LEU A 41 -8.42 -26.46 57.59
C LEU A 41 -9.07 -25.06 57.57
N PRO A 42 -8.50 -24.06 56.88
CA PRO A 42 -9.31 -22.92 56.47
C PRO A 42 -10.54 -23.47 55.72
N ASN A 43 -11.70 -22.81 55.85
CA ASN A 43 -12.90 -23.28 55.15
C ASN A 43 -12.61 -23.40 53.65
N GLU A 44 -12.99 -24.53 53.07
CA GLU A 44 -12.93 -24.74 51.63
C GLU A 44 -14.09 -23.96 51.00
N ASP A 45 -13.88 -22.69 50.64
CA ASP A 45 -14.87 -21.87 49.93
C ASP A 45 -15.02 -22.37 48.48
N LYS A 46 -15.80 -23.46 48.34
CA LYS A 46 -16.14 -24.09 47.05
C LYS A 46 -16.71 -23.08 46.06
N SER A 47 -17.44 -22.09 46.57
CA SER A 47 -17.99 -20.93 45.86
C SER A 47 -16.91 -20.15 45.09
N GLN A 48 -15.77 -19.84 45.72
CA GLN A 48 -14.64 -19.14 45.12
C GLN A 48 -14.14 -19.88 43.86
N VAL A 49 -13.83 -21.17 44.03
CA VAL A 49 -13.25 -21.99 42.96
C VAL A 49 -14.28 -22.26 41.86
N ALA A 50 -15.55 -22.48 42.21
CA ALA A 50 -16.64 -22.65 41.26
C ALA A 50 -16.89 -21.39 40.43
N CYS A 51 -17.02 -20.22 41.05
CA CYS A 51 -17.30 -18.97 40.34
C CYS A 51 -16.11 -18.47 39.52
N VAL A 52 -14.88 -18.51 40.05
CA VAL A 52 -13.68 -18.10 39.28
C VAL A 52 -13.48 -19.01 38.07
N SER A 53 -13.68 -20.32 38.18
CA SER A 53 -13.56 -21.23 37.02
C SER A 53 -14.70 -21.09 36.01
N ALA A 54 -15.93 -20.80 36.46
CA ALA A 54 -17.07 -20.55 35.59
C ALA A 54 -16.93 -19.22 34.81
N LEU A 55 -16.52 -18.13 35.47
CA LEU A 55 -16.30 -16.82 34.84
C LEU A 55 -15.07 -16.84 33.92
N LEU A 56 -13.97 -17.53 34.30
CA LEU A 56 -12.85 -17.79 33.39
C LEU A 56 -13.30 -18.54 32.13
N ARG A 57 -14.21 -19.51 32.24
CA ARG A 57 -14.77 -20.23 31.09
C ARG A 57 -15.63 -19.33 30.19
N LYS A 58 -16.39 -18.39 30.77
CA LYS A 58 -17.19 -17.42 30.02
C LYS A 58 -16.29 -16.51 29.17
N TYR A 59 -15.29 -15.90 29.80
CA TYR A 59 -14.36 -14.98 29.15
C TYR A 59 -13.44 -15.68 28.16
N PHE A 60 -12.93 -16.86 28.50
CA PHE A 60 -11.99 -17.57 27.64
C PHE A 60 -12.67 -18.43 26.57
N HIS A 61 -13.31 -17.75 25.61
CA HIS A 61 -13.87 -18.38 24.41
C HIS A 61 -12.76 -18.88 23.46
N SER A 62 -12.55 -20.20 23.43
CA SER A 62 -11.67 -20.84 22.43
C SER A 62 -12.36 -20.82 21.05
N GLY A 63 -12.04 -19.82 20.22
CA GLY A 63 -12.72 -19.58 18.94
C GLY A 63 -12.64 -20.70 17.90
N ASP A 64 -11.68 -21.62 18.04
CA ASP A 64 -11.56 -22.84 17.24
C ASP A 64 -11.10 -24.00 18.13
N ALA A 65 -11.76 -25.16 18.03
CA ALA A 65 -11.35 -26.38 18.77
C ALA A 65 -10.12 -27.10 18.15
N LEU A 66 -9.57 -26.55 17.07
CA LEU A 66 -8.45 -27.10 16.29
C LEU A 66 -7.13 -26.33 16.47
N SER A 67 -7.17 -25.16 17.10
CA SER A 67 -6.00 -24.39 17.51
C SER A 67 -5.89 -24.39 19.03
N GLY A 68 -4.68 -24.49 19.56
CA GLY A 68 -4.42 -24.70 20.98
C GLY A 68 -4.63 -23.43 21.78
N ALA A 69 -5.86 -23.19 22.25
CA ALA A 69 -6.21 -22.04 23.07
C ALA A 69 -5.32 -21.95 24.32
N VAL A 70 -4.42 -20.96 24.38
CA VAL A 70 -3.46 -20.78 25.48
C VAL A 70 -4.01 -19.82 26.54
N LEU A 71 -4.12 -20.31 27.78
CA LEU A 71 -4.32 -19.52 29.00
C LEU A 71 -2.96 -19.33 29.68
N CYS A 72 -2.51 -18.09 29.87
CA CYS A 72 -1.27 -17.81 30.61
C CYS A 72 -1.60 -17.35 32.04
N VAL A 73 -1.23 -18.16 33.03
CA VAL A 73 -1.42 -17.84 34.46
C VAL A 73 -0.11 -17.29 35.02
N SER A 74 -0.16 -16.26 35.86
CA SER A 74 1.00 -15.82 36.64
C SER A 74 0.84 -16.10 38.14
N VAL A 75 1.99 -16.37 38.79
CA VAL A 75 2.08 -16.79 40.19
C VAL A 75 3.00 -15.83 40.94
N THR A 76 2.38 -15.03 41.80
CA THR A 76 2.97 -14.12 42.78
C THR A 76 3.46 -14.90 44.02
N ALA A 77 4.14 -14.24 44.96
CA ALA A 77 4.68 -14.91 46.14
C ALA A 77 3.62 -15.30 47.20
N SER A 78 2.44 -14.67 47.14
CA SER A 78 1.38 -14.74 48.15
C SER A 78 0.32 -15.81 47.89
N THR A 79 0.09 -16.23 46.63
CA THR A 79 -1.16 -16.93 46.24
C THR A 79 -1.04 -18.44 45.87
N PRO A 80 -0.27 -19.30 46.56
CA PRO A 80 -0.10 -20.70 46.13
C PRO A 80 -1.38 -21.53 46.33
N ASP A 81 -2.09 -21.36 47.44
CA ASP A 81 -3.17 -22.27 47.85
C ASP A 81 -4.43 -22.12 46.97
N ILE A 82 -4.84 -20.88 46.65
CA ILE A 82 -5.96 -20.60 45.73
C ILE A 82 -5.63 -21.12 44.31
N LEU A 83 -4.38 -20.95 43.87
CA LEU A 83 -3.93 -21.43 42.57
C LEU A 83 -3.94 -22.96 42.47
N ASP A 84 -3.43 -23.67 43.49
CA ASP A 84 -3.43 -25.14 43.50
C ASP A 84 -4.88 -25.68 43.50
N GLN A 85 -5.80 -25.05 44.23
CA GLN A 85 -7.24 -25.39 44.18
C GLN A 85 -7.86 -25.14 42.79
N LEU A 86 -7.62 -23.98 42.19
CA LEU A 86 -8.09 -23.67 40.84
C LEU A 86 -7.52 -24.63 39.79
N MET A 87 -6.24 -24.96 39.87
CA MET A 87 -5.57 -25.92 38.98
C MET A 87 -6.10 -27.35 39.17
N LEU A 88 -6.46 -27.76 40.39
CA LEU A 88 -7.14 -29.03 40.66
C LEU A 88 -8.54 -29.05 40.04
N ALA A 89 -9.34 -27.99 40.20
CA ALA A 89 -10.66 -27.87 39.60
C ALA A 89 -10.62 -27.85 38.06
N LEU A 90 -9.66 -27.12 37.47
CA LEU A 90 -9.43 -27.11 36.02
C LEU A 90 -9.01 -28.50 35.51
N ASN A 91 -8.16 -29.22 36.23
CA ASN A 91 -7.72 -30.57 35.84
C ASN A 91 -8.78 -31.66 36.07
N HIS A 92 -9.82 -31.42 36.87
CA HIS A 92 -10.91 -32.38 37.10
C HIS A 92 -11.87 -32.47 35.90
N HIS A 93 -12.07 -31.37 35.18
CA HIS A 93 -13.03 -31.27 34.07
C HIS A 93 -12.41 -31.68 32.74
N GLN A 94 -12.78 -32.87 32.24
CA GLN A 94 -12.24 -33.45 31.00
C GLN A 94 -12.70 -32.74 29.70
N SER A 95 -13.43 -31.62 29.81
CA SER A 95 -14.01 -30.87 28.69
C SER A 95 -13.19 -29.66 28.24
N TYR A 96 -12.17 -29.22 28.99
CA TYR A 96 -11.35 -28.07 28.61
C TYR A 96 -10.31 -28.42 27.54
N THR A 97 -10.29 -27.64 26.47
CA THR A 97 -9.30 -27.70 25.37
C THR A 97 -8.04 -26.85 25.63
N TRP A 98 -7.92 -26.30 26.84
CA TRP A 98 -6.99 -25.24 27.17
C TRP A 98 -5.55 -25.74 27.38
N THR A 99 -4.58 -25.02 26.80
CA THR A 99 -3.16 -25.15 27.12
C THR A 99 -2.80 -24.12 28.19
N ILE A 100 -2.59 -24.57 29.43
CA ILE A 100 -2.23 -23.67 30.54
C ILE A 100 -0.71 -23.46 30.57
N GLN A 101 -0.27 -22.21 30.44
CA GLN A 101 1.12 -21.78 30.65
C GLN A 101 1.23 -21.04 31.99
N VAL A 102 1.73 -21.73 33.02
CA VAL A 102 2.08 -21.10 34.30
C VAL A 102 3.39 -20.30 34.15
N THR A 103 3.45 -19.12 34.77
CA THR A 103 4.58 -18.18 34.76
C THR A 103 4.77 -17.57 36.15
N SER A 104 5.96 -17.07 36.49
CA SER A 104 6.17 -16.28 37.71
C SER A 104 7.19 -15.17 37.44
N PRO A 105 6.95 -13.92 37.91
CA PRO A 105 7.88 -12.82 37.71
C PRO A 105 9.25 -13.11 38.34
N GLN A 106 9.26 -13.73 39.52
CA GLN A 106 10.45 -13.96 40.35
C GLN A 106 11.40 -15.06 39.81
N GLU A 107 11.02 -15.82 38.77
CA GLU A 107 11.91 -16.83 38.18
C GLU A 107 13.05 -16.17 37.38
N LYS A 108 14.22 -16.05 38.03
CA LYS A 108 15.45 -15.49 37.45
C LYS A 108 15.78 -16.13 36.11
N GLN A 109 15.59 -15.36 35.04
CA GLN A 109 15.76 -15.72 33.62
C GLN A 109 16.77 -16.85 33.40
N GLN A 110 16.26 -18.07 33.23
CA GLN A 110 17.06 -19.20 32.78
C GLN A 110 17.62 -18.93 31.36
N SER A 111 18.60 -19.74 30.96
CA SER A 111 19.41 -19.48 29.76
C SER A 111 18.59 -19.24 28.49
N LYS A 112 19.08 -18.36 27.60
CA LYS A 112 18.45 -18.02 26.30
C LYS A 112 18.17 -19.23 25.38
N SER A 113 18.70 -20.41 25.69
CA SER A 113 18.41 -21.69 25.06
C SER A 113 16.98 -22.18 25.27
N ASP A 114 16.40 -21.91 26.44
CA ASP A 114 15.23 -22.64 26.94
C ASP A 114 13.93 -21.80 26.89
N ARG A 115 13.98 -20.69 26.12
CA ARG A 115 12.81 -19.84 25.82
C ARG A 115 11.85 -20.59 24.90
N GLN A 116 10.90 -21.30 25.49
CA GLN A 116 9.88 -22.09 24.81
C GLN A 116 8.98 -21.20 23.93
N LEU A 117 9.21 -21.24 22.62
CA LEU A 117 8.32 -20.65 21.63
C LEU A 117 7.05 -21.51 21.57
N LEU A 118 5.91 -20.91 21.88
CA LEU A 118 4.61 -21.57 21.68
C LEU A 118 4.22 -21.45 20.21
N HIS A 119 3.47 -22.43 19.70
CA HIS A 119 2.91 -22.35 18.34
C HIS A 119 1.85 -21.24 18.23
N GLU A 120 1.15 -20.96 19.34
CA GLU A 120 0.11 -19.95 19.45
C GLU A 120 0.42 -19.03 20.64
N LYS A 121 -0.13 -17.81 20.61
CA LYS A 121 0.07 -16.83 21.69
C LYS A 121 -1.02 -17.00 22.75
N PRO A 122 -0.77 -16.62 24.02
CA PRO A 122 -1.83 -16.46 25.01
C PRO A 122 -3.00 -15.65 24.44
N GLN A 123 -4.19 -16.24 24.55
CA GLN A 123 -5.47 -15.66 24.18
C GLN A 123 -6.14 -15.04 25.42
N CYS A 124 -5.87 -15.61 26.60
CA CYS A 124 -6.21 -15.06 27.91
C CYS A 124 -4.96 -15.05 28.82
N TYR A 125 -4.84 -14.01 29.64
CA TYR A 125 -3.91 -13.88 30.77
C TYR A 125 -4.70 -13.84 32.07
N PHE A 126 -4.31 -14.64 33.05
CA PHE A 126 -4.90 -14.68 34.38
C PHE A 126 -3.84 -14.38 35.46
N ILE A 127 -4.21 -13.58 36.44
CA ILE A 127 -3.39 -13.23 37.61
C ILE A 127 -4.29 -13.14 38.84
N ILE A 128 -3.78 -13.63 39.97
CA ILE A 128 -4.37 -13.42 41.30
C ILE A 128 -3.58 -12.31 41.98
N VAL A 129 -4.28 -11.35 42.57
CA VAL A 129 -3.72 -10.20 43.30
C VAL A 129 -4.33 -10.22 44.70
N GLU A 130 -3.52 -10.13 45.75
CA GLU A 130 -3.98 -10.13 47.15
C GLU A 130 -3.89 -8.72 47.77
N ASP A 131 -2.82 -7.99 47.47
CA ASP A 131 -2.60 -6.60 47.86
C ASP A 131 -2.11 -5.81 46.62
N LEU A 132 -2.38 -4.50 46.58
CA LEU A 132 -1.86 -3.56 45.58
C LEU A 132 -0.55 -2.89 46.01
N GLU A 133 -0.20 -2.88 47.31
CA GLU A 133 1.05 -2.26 47.81
C GLU A 133 2.34 -3.00 47.38
N ASP A 134 2.25 -4.28 46.96
CA ASP A 134 3.38 -5.21 46.86
C ASP A 134 4.23 -5.12 45.55
N GLU A 135 3.99 -4.16 44.65
CA GLU A 135 4.61 -4.00 43.30
C GLU A 135 4.42 -5.20 42.31
N ASP A 136 3.98 -6.38 42.78
CA ASP A 136 3.93 -7.66 42.05
C ASP A 136 3.09 -7.61 40.74
N LEU A 137 2.07 -6.74 40.66
CA LEU A 137 1.27 -6.51 39.44
C LEU A 137 2.10 -5.81 38.34
N GLU A 138 2.89 -4.80 38.68
CA GLU A 138 3.77 -4.12 37.72
C GLU A 138 4.93 -5.04 37.29
N GLU A 139 5.53 -5.82 38.20
CA GLU A 139 6.56 -6.80 37.82
C GLU A 139 5.96 -7.87 36.88
N THR A 140 4.74 -8.33 37.13
CA THR A 140 4.07 -9.32 36.27
C THR A 140 3.77 -8.77 34.86
N ILE A 141 3.23 -7.56 34.74
CA ILE A 141 3.03 -6.89 33.44
C ILE A 141 4.39 -6.68 32.74
N GLY A 142 5.43 -6.32 33.49
CA GLY A 142 6.81 -6.21 33.01
C GLY A 142 7.37 -7.54 32.47
N HIS A 143 7.16 -8.64 33.20
CA HIS A 143 7.55 -9.99 32.81
C HIS A 143 6.85 -10.43 31.52
N TRP A 144 5.52 -10.28 31.45
CA TRP A 144 4.74 -10.64 30.26
C TRP A 144 5.21 -9.87 29.01
N ARG A 145 5.53 -8.58 29.13
CA ARG A 145 6.10 -7.74 28.06
C ARG A 145 7.47 -8.23 27.55
N LEU A 146 8.21 -9.02 28.34
CA LEU A 146 9.51 -9.61 27.97
C LEU A 146 9.42 -11.02 27.35
N MET A 147 8.23 -11.62 27.32
CA MET A 147 7.98 -12.93 26.71
C MET A 147 7.92 -12.86 25.18
N LEU A 148 8.41 -13.91 24.50
CA LEU A 148 8.35 -14.02 23.03
C LEU A 148 6.92 -14.01 22.48
N ASN A 149 5.98 -14.59 23.23
CA ASN A 149 4.60 -14.82 22.79
C ASN A 149 3.64 -13.67 23.18
N TRP A 150 4.17 -12.56 23.74
CA TRP A 150 3.41 -11.46 24.34
C TRP A 150 2.23 -10.96 23.49
N ASN A 151 1.02 -10.94 24.06
CA ASN A 151 -0.21 -10.54 23.38
C ASN A 151 -1.03 -9.50 24.18
N PRO A 152 -0.77 -8.19 24.05
CA PRO A 152 -1.56 -7.12 24.69
C PRO A 152 -2.98 -6.94 24.11
N LEU A 153 -3.39 -7.76 23.13
CA LEU A 153 -4.77 -7.84 22.62
C LEU A 153 -5.49 -9.12 23.10
N ALA A 154 -4.84 -9.93 23.93
CA ALA A 154 -5.49 -10.99 24.69
C ALA A 154 -6.48 -10.39 25.71
N GLN A 155 -7.36 -11.23 26.24
CA GLN A 155 -8.14 -10.88 27.43
C GLN A 155 -7.27 -10.98 28.68
N PHE A 156 -7.44 -10.04 29.60
CA PHE A 156 -6.79 -10.03 30.91
C PHE A 156 -7.89 -10.21 31.96
N VAL A 157 -7.77 -11.25 32.77
CA VAL A 157 -8.68 -11.53 33.89
C VAL A 157 -7.84 -11.41 35.16
N VAL A 158 -8.21 -10.47 36.02
CA VAL A 158 -7.58 -10.26 37.33
C VAL A 158 -8.56 -10.78 38.38
N TYR A 159 -8.09 -11.63 39.30
CA TYR A 159 -8.87 -11.97 40.49
C TYR A 159 -8.25 -11.29 41.71
N LEU A 160 -9.03 -10.42 42.36
CA LEU A 160 -8.69 -9.80 43.64
C LEU A 160 -9.10 -10.75 44.77
N ALA A 161 -8.13 -11.16 45.58
CA ALA A 161 -8.30 -12.10 46.68
C ALA A 161 -8.51 -11.42 48.05
N SER A 162 -8.36 -10.09 48.14
CA SER A 162 -8.89 -9.33 49.28
C SER A 162 -10.42 -9.27 49.23
N ILE A 163 -11.02 -9.08 50.40
CA ILE A 163 -12.46 -8.92 50.59
C ILE A 163 -12.61 -7.70 51.52
N GLU A 164 -13.17 -6.60 51.02
CA GLU A 164 -13.42 -5.40 51.81
C GLU A 164 -14.84 -5.41 52.41
N GLU A 165 -15.04 -4.63 53.48
CA GLU A 165 -16.34 -4.53 54.19
C GLU A 165 -17.47 -4.00 53.28
N THR A 166 -17.16 -3.11 52.32
CA THR A 166 -18.16 -2.46 51.45
C THR A 166 -17.93 -2.64 49.95
N ASP A 167 -19.02 -2.53 49.18
CA ASP A 167 -18.96 -2.59 47.72
C ASP A 167 -18.30 -1.36 47.06
N GLU A 168 -18.27 -0.22 47.77
CA GLU A 168 -17.56 1.00 47.32
C GLU A 168 -16.04 0.81 47.40
N GLU A 169 -15.52 0.29 48.52
CA GLU A 169 -14.08 0.04 48.74
C GLU A 169 -13.54 -1.03 47.77
N MET A 170 -14.27 -2.13 47.57
CA MET A 170 -13.96 -3.12 46.53
C MET A 170 -13.91 -2.47 45.13
N THR A 171 -14.80 -1.52 44.84
CA THR A 171 -14.84 -0.87 43.51
C THR A 171 -13.64 0.05 43.31
N ASP A 172 -13.18 0.79 44.31
CA ASP A 172 -12.00 1.65 44.22
C ASP A 172 -10.71 0.83 43.98
N LEU A 173 -10.55 -0.34 44.63
CA LEU A 173 -9.45 -1.26 44.33
C LEU A 173 -9.49 -1.78 42.87
N MET A 174 -10.68 -2.12 42.38
CA MET A 174 -10.86 -2.51 40.96
C MET A 174 -10.57 -1.35 40.00
N VAL A 175 -10.88 -0.11 40.36
CA VAL A 175 -10.53 1.09 39.58
C VAL A 175 -9.02 1.25 39.48
N GLU A 176 -8.26 1.06 40.57
CA GLU A 176 -6.80 1.18 40.57
C GLU A 176 -6.12 0.09 39.70
N ILE A 177 -6.62 -1.15 39.76
CA ILE A 177 -6.20 -2.22 38.85
C ILE A 177 -6.45 -1.81 37.39
N LEU A 178 -7.66 -1.36 37.06
CA LEU A 178 -8.03 -0.96 35.69
C LEU A 178 -7.20 0.23 35.18
N LEU A 179 -6.90 1.21 36.04
CA LEU A 179 -5.97 2.32 35.74
C LEU A 179 -4.55 1.81 35.45
N THR A 180 -4.05 0.85 36.23
CA THR A 180 -2.70 0.26 36.08
C THR A 180 -2.52 -0.49 34.76
N PHE A 181 -3.56 -1.22 34.31
CA PHE A 181 -3.56 -1.83 32.98
C PHE A 181 -3.68 -0.78 31.85
N MET A 182 -4.55 0.23 31.99
CA MET A 182 -4.72 1.27 30.96
C MET A 182 -3.49 2.17 30.79
N SER A 183 -2.75 2.48 31.88
CA SER A 183 -1.47 3.21 31.77
C SER A 183 -0.45 2.44 30.93
N ASN A 184 -0.49 1.10 30.99
CA ASN A 184 0.26 0.16 30.15
C ASN A 184 -0.36 -0.06 28.74
N LYS A 185 -1.46 0.64 28.41
CA LYS A 185 -2.25 0.54 27.16
C LYS A 185 -2.88 -0.84 26.94
N LEU A 186 -3.26 -1.50 28.03
CA LEU A 186 -4.02 -2.75 28.04
C LEU A 186 -5.48 -2.44 28.37
N TYR A 187 -6.39 -2.78 27.45
CA TYR A 187 -7.79 -2.34 27.50
C TYR A 187 -8.79 -3.49 27.63
N ASN A 188 -8.41 -4.72 27.30
CA ASN A 188 -9.29 -5.88 27.39
C ASN A 188 -9.22 -6.54 28.77
N VAL A 189 -9.59 -5.79 29.81
CA VAL A 189 -9.43 -6.22 31.22
C VAL A 189 -10.79 -6.45 31.86
N ASN A 190 -10.94 -7.54 32.60
CA ASN A 190 -12.04 -7.82 33.51
C ASN A 190 -11.44 -8.05 34.90
N VAL A 191 -12.00 -7.44 35.94
CA VAL A 191 -11.56 -7.66 37.33
C VAL A 191 -12.67 -8.42 38.07
N LEU A 192 -12.29 -9.44 38.82
CA LEU A 192 -13.13 -10.32 39.62
C LEU A 192 -12.88 -10.05 41.12
N GLY A 193 -13.92 -10.07 41.94
CA GLY A 193 -13.81 -9.96 43.40
C GLY A 193 -15.13 -10.21 44.13
N GLN A 194 -15.13 -10.00 45.44
CA GLN A 194 -16.27 -10.14 46.35
C GLN A 194 -16.13 -9.12 47.50
N SER A 195 -17.24 -8.59 48.02
CA SER A 195 -17.30 -7.77 49.25
C SER A 195 -18.00 -8.55 50.38
N GLU A 196 -17.84 -8.15 51.65
CA GLU A 196 -18.62 -8.76 52.74
C GLU A 196 -20.12 -8.45 52.64
N GLU A 197 -20.49 -7.35 51.97
CA GLU A 197 -21.88 -6.95 51.70
C GLU A 197 -22.59 -7.89 50.71
N ASN A 198 -21.85 -8.52 49.78
CA ASN A 198 -22.39 -9.38 48.73
C ASN A 198 -21.94 -10.85 48.88
N SER A 199 -22.89 -11.77 49.09
CA SER A 199 -22.65 -13.22 49.14
C SER A 199 -22.38 -13.87 47.77
N PHE A 200 -22.01 -13.09 46.75
CA PHE A 200 -21.80 -13.52 45.38
C PHE A 200 -20.54 -12.90 44.79
N TYR A 201 -19.89 -13.62 43.88
CA TYR A 201 -18.71 -13.13 43.16
C TYR A 201 -19.16 -12.25 42.00
N TYR A 202 -18.45 -11.14 41.74
CA TYR A 202 -18.80 -10.28 40.61
C TYR A 202 -17.59 -9.87 39.77
N SER A 203 -17.89 -9.51 38.51
CA SER A 203 -16.92 -9.00 37.56
C SER A 203 -17.26 -7.59 37.09
N LYS A 204 -16.28 -6.69 37.17
CA LYS A 204 -16.39 -5.28 36.76
C LYS A 204 -15.37 -4.96 35.65
N THR A 205 -15.70 -4.04 34.74
CA THR A 205 -14.82 -3.55 33.65
C THR A 205 -14.90 -2.03 33.51
N VAL A 206 -13.90 -1.44 32.87
CA VAL A 206 -14.02 -0.10 32.27
C VAL A 206 -14.38 -0.21 30.79
N PHE A 207 -15.17 0.73 30.28
CA PHE A 207 -15.28 1.04 28.86
C PHE A 207 -14.31 2.19 28.53
N PRO A 208 -13.17 1.93 27.87
CA PRO A 208 -12.07 2.89 27.78
C PRO A 208 -12.35 4.09 26.84
N TYR A 209 -13.36 3.99 25.99
CA TYR A 209 -13.76 5.04 25.05
C TYR A 209 -15.13 5.57 25.43
N HIS A 210 -15.22 6.86 25.76
CA HIS A 210 -16.47 7.54 26.11
C HIS A 210 -16.54 8.89 25.38
N PRO A 211 -17.72 9.32 24.88
CA PRO A 211 -17.88 10.60 24.16
C PRO A 211 -17.43 11.84 24.95
N ASP A 212 -17.40 11.78 26.28
CA ASP A 212 -16.84 12.82 27.17
C ASP A 212 -15.29 12.91 27.16
N ASN A 213 -14.67 12.70 26.00
CA ASN A 213 -13.22 12.77 25.80
C ASN A 213 -12.42 11.82 26.73
N ASN A 214 -12.93 10.59 26.92
CA ASN A 214 -12.13 9.49 27.48
C ASN A 214 -11.65 8.58 26.36
N CYS A 215 -10.34 8.41 26.26
CA CYS A 215 -9.69 7.76 25.12
C CYS A 215 -8.62 6.77 25.58
N GLY A 216 -8.98 5.90 26.52
CA GLY A 216 -8.08 4.96 27.21
C GLY A 216 -7.14 5.62 28.21
N ASN A 217 -7.40 6.88 28.61
CA ASN A 217 -6.50 7.66 29.48
C ASN A 217 -6.95 7.70 30.94
N ARG A 218 -8.20 7.32 31.26
CA ARG A 218 -8.80 7.33 32.60
C ARG A 218 -9.85 6.24 32.74
N VAL A 219 -10.11 5.80 33.97
CA VAL A 219 -11.42 5.25 34.34
C VAL A 219 -12.36 6.43 34.61
N ILE A 220 -13.63 6.32 34.21
CA ILE A 220 -14.68 7.31 34.51
C ILE A 220 -15.94 6.61 35.04
N VAL A 221 -16.33 5.52 34.38
CA VAL A 221 -17.35 4.58 34.85
C VAL A 221 -16.72 3.19 34.89
N VAL A 222 -17.14 2.39 35.87
CA VAL A 222 -16.86 0.96 35.96
C VAL A 222 -18.19 0.24 35.97
N ASP A 223 -18.39 -0.64 34.99
CA ASP A 223 -19.66 -1.31 34.74
C ASP A 223 -19.60 -2.77 35.20
N LEU A 224 -20.71 -3.24 35.77
CA LEU A 224 -20.90 -4.64 36.14
C LEU A 224 -21.07 -5.47 34.84
N LEU A 225 -20.17 -6.43 34.63
CA LEU A 225 -20.27 -7.40 33.55
C LEU A 225 -21.18 -8.56 33.95
N ASP A 226 -20.81 -9.22 35.04
CA ASP A 226 -21.38 -10.50 35.47
C ASP A 226 -21.43 -10.59 36.99
N ALA A 227 -22.45 -11.29 37.51
CA ALA A 227 -22.48 -11.80 38.87
C ALA A 227 -22.51 -13.33 38.86
N CYS A 228 -22.00 -13.97 39.91
CA CYS A 228 -21.92 -15.41 40.04
C CYS A 228 -22.29 -15.89 41.45
N GLY A 229 -23.33 -16.72 41.51
CA GLY A 229 -23.85 -17.33 42.73
C GLY A 229 -23.43 -18.79 42.87
N TYR A 230 -23.38 -19.27 44.12
CA TYR A 230 -23.15 -20.67 44.45
C TYR A 230 -24.15 -21.10 45.53
N GLU A 231 -25.00 -22.07 45.22
CA GLU A 231 -25.94 -22.67 46.17
C GLU A 231 -25.33 -23.99 46.70
N ASP A 232 -24.95 -24.03 47.97
CA ASP A 232 -24.54 -25.27 48.64
C ASP A 232 -25.81 -26.04 49.10
N ASP A 233 -25.98 -27.28 48.63
CA ASP A 233 -27.11 -28.18 48.92
C ASP A 233 -27.32 -28.53 50.43
N GLU A 234 -26.51 -28.00 51.35
CA GLU A 234 -26.42 -28.49 52.75
C GLU A 234 -27.26 -27.70 53.78
N ASP A 235 -27.80 -26.52 53.44
CA ASP A 235 -28.62 -25.68 54.37
C ASP A 235 -30.16 -25.87 54.23
N SER A 236 -30.64 -26.76 53.36
CA SER A 236 -32.08 -26.93 53.07
C SER A 236 -32.89 -27.79 54.07
N ASP A 237 -32.33 -28.11 55.25
CA ASP A 237 -32.94 -28.98 56.26
C ASP A 237 -32.81 -28.39 57.69
N SER A 238 -33.64 -27.39 58.04
CA SER A 238 -33.96 -27.11 59.45
C SER A 238 -35.42 -26.65 59.71
N ASP A 239 -36.11 -27.47 60.49
CA ASP A 239 -37.21 -27.15 61.40
C ASP A 239 -38.47 -26.45 60.87
N SER A 240 -39.18 -27.16 59.99
CA SER A 240 -40.65 -27.07 59.94
C SER A 240 -41.31 -27.94 61.04
N GLU A 241 -41.63 -27.36 62.20
CA GLU A 241 -42.53 -27.99 63.20
C GLU A 241 -43.94 -27.39 63.13
N ASP A 242 -44.87 -28.12 62.52
CA ASP A 242 -46.31 -27.81 62.55
C ASP A 242 -46.89 -27.94 63.98
N TYR A 243 -47.81 -27.04 64.33
CA TYR A 243 -48.76 -27.25 65.42
C TYR A 243 -50.18 -26.94 64.95
N GLU A 244 -51.10 -27.87 65.23
CA GLU A 244 -52.45 -27.92 64.65
C GLU A 244 -53.45 -26.91 65.25
N ASP A 245 -54.48 -26.64 64.45
CA ASP A 245 -55.78 -25.98 64.69
C ASP A 245 -56.23 -25.64 66.13
N ASP A 246 -56.86 -24.47 66.28
CA ASP A 246 -58.31 -24.45 66.60
C ASP A 246 -58.98 -23.12 66.17
N GLU A 247 -60.30 -23.14 65.97
CA GLU A 247 -61.10 -22.05 65.39
C GLU A 247 -61.46 -20.91 66.38
N GLU A 248 -61.63 -19.65 65.91
CA GLU A 248 -62.89 -18.93 66.15
C GLU A 248 -63.15 -17.69 65.24
N GLU A 249 -64.26 -17.78 64.50
CA GLU A 249 -65.24 -16.76 64.07
C GLU A 249 -64.91 -15.40 63.37
N THR A 250 -65.62 -15.26 62.24
CA THR A 250 -66.25 -14.06 61.64
C THR A 250 -65.46 -13.09 60.76
N GLY A 251 -66.11 -12.73 59.65
CA GLY A 251 -65.75 -11.62 58.75
C GLY A 251 -66.98 -10.78 58.39
N TYR A 252 -66.91 -10.08 57.26
CA TYR A 252 -67.90 -9.11 56.72
C TYR A 252 -68.02 -7.79 57.51
N ASN A 253 -67.58 -6.70 56.89
CA ASN A 253 -68.46 -5.99 55.96
C ASN A 253 -67.66 -5.14 54.94
N GLU A 254 -68.35 -4.77 53.87
CA GLU A 254 -67.86 -3.90 52.80
C GLU A 254 -67.97 -2.40 53.17
N ASP A 255 -67.31 -1.58 52.35
CA ASP A 255 -67.82 -0.32 51.80
C ASP A 255 -67.79 1.04 52.55
N ASN A 256 -67.31 2.03 51.76
CA ASN A 256 -67.73 3.44 51.64
C ASN A 256 -67.23 4.56 52.59
N ALA A 257 -66.37 5.39 51.97
CA ALA A 257 -66.62 6.81 51.62
C ALA A 257 -66.20 7.97 52.57
N ASP A 258 -65.63 9.01 51.92
CA ASP A 258 -65.57 10.46 52.24
C ASP A 258 -64.92 10.89 53.59
N GLU A 259 -64.28 12.06 53.78
CA GLU A 259 -63.81 13.23 52.98
C GLU A 259 -62.43 13.65 53.64
N ASP A 260 -61.53 14.54 53.16
CA ASP A 260 -61.68 15.68 52.26
C ASP A 260 -60.36 16.22 51.58
N LYS A 261 -60.54 17.16 50.62
CA LYS A 261 -59.73 18.31 50.10
C LYS A 261 -58.31 18.57 50.68
N ALA A 262 -57.35 19.16 49.93
CA ALA A 262 -57.41 20.13 48.82
C ALA A 262 -56.23 19.95 47.83
N VAL A 263 -56.36 20.06 46.49
CA VAL A 263 -56.58 21.28 45.63
C VAL A 263 -55.35 22.22 45.71
N THR A 264 -54.59 22.58 44.65
CA THR A 264 -54.82 23.08 43.25
C THR A 264 -53.63 22.67 42.32
N GLU A 265 -53.49 22.86 40.99
CA GLU A 265 -54.27 23.04 39.72
C GLU A 265 -53.20 23.27 38.59
N SER A 266 -53.38 23.14 37.26
CA SER A 266 -54.46 22.69 36.34
C SER A 266 -53.89 22.37 34.94
N SER A 267 -54.60 21.57 34.13
CA SER A 267 -54.34 21.21 32.70
C SER A 267 -55.02 22.23 31.73
N PRO A 268 -55.51 21.94 30.47
CA PRO A 268 -55.44 20.77 29.55
C PRO A 268 -55.26 21.14 28.03
N GLU A 269 -55.75 20.25 27.14
CA GLU A 269 -56.06 20.39 25.68
C GLU A 269 -54.89 20.13 24.68
N ALA A 270 -54.87 19.12 23.78
CA ALA A 270 -55.82 18.17 23.14
C ALA A 270 -56.47 18.61 21.80
N GLU A 271 -56.43 17.72 20.79
CA GLU A 271 -57.46 17.46 19.76
C GLU A 271 -57.07 16.22 18.90
N ASP A 272 -58.06 15.58 18.27
CA ASP A 272 -57.98 14.27 17.60
C ASP A 272 -57.96 14.38 16.05
N ASP A 273 -57.74 13.25 15.35
CA ASP A 273 -58.51 12.94 14.12
C ASP A 273 -58.46 11.43 13.76
N GLU A 274 -59.55 10.89 13.20
CA GLU A 274 -59.79 9.46 12.95
C GLU A 274 -60.41 9.22 11.56
N PHE A 275 -59.98 8.19 10.81
CA PHE A 275 -60.76 7.72 9.64
C PHE A 275 -60.51 6.25 9.23
N GLU A 276 -61.59 5.53 8.91
CA GLU A 276 -61.61 4.12 8.51
C GLU A 276 -61.79 3.88 6.99
N ALA A 277 -61.34 2.71 6.48
CA ALA A 277 -62.01 1.86 5.46
C ALA A 277 -61.06 0.70 5.04
N GLU A 278 -61.31 -0.59 5.31
CA GLU A 278 -62.38 -1.51 4.87
C GLU A 278 -62.16 -2.28 3.53
N THR A 279 -61.47 -3.43 3.64
CA THR A 279 -61.85 -4.77 3.10
C THR A 279 -61.59 -5.22 1.62
N LYS A 280 -61.40 -6.55 1.53
CA LYS A 280 -61.45 -7.50 0.37
C LYS A 280 -60.29 -7.44 -0.64
N ALA A 281 -59.49 -8.49 -0.89
CA ALA A 281 -59.62 -9.97 -0.91
C ALA A 281 -60.11 -10.58 -2.24
N ASP A 282 -59.32 -11.51 -2.78
CA ASP A 282 -59.74 -12.82 -3.32
C ASP A 282 -58.52 -13.75 -3.53
N TYR A 283 -58.76 -15.05 -3.79
CA TYR A 283 -57.78 -16.15 -3.89
C TYR A 283 -57.57 -16.63 -5.36
N GLU A 284 -56.71 -17.65 -5.54
CA GLU A 284 -56.39 -18.46 -6.74
C GLU A 284 -55.13 -18.03 -7.53
N THR A 285 -54.20 -18.88 -7.97
CA THR A 285 -53.60 -20.19 -7.59
C THR A 285 -52.57 -20.53 -8.70
N ASP A 286 -51.54 -21.31 -8.36
CA ASP A 286 -50.73 -22.20 -9.21
C ASP A 286 -49.87 -21.65 -10.39
N ASP A 287 -48.54 -21.77 -10.21
CA ASP A 287 -47.51 -22.28 -11.14
C ASP A 287 -47.25 -21.60 -12.52
N GLU A 288 -46.02 -21.59 -13.08
CA GLU A 288 -44.81 -22.38 -12.77
C GLU A 288 -43.51 -21.64 -13.20
N GLN A 289 -42.34 -22.17 -12.77
CA GLN A 289 -40.98 -22.01 -13.34
C GLN A 289 -40.28 -20.63 -13.36
N THR A 290 -39.28 -20.49 -12.47
CA THR A 290 -37.92 -20.06 -12.85
C THR A 290 -36.87 -20.91 -12.14
N MET A 291 -35.82 -21.32 -12.86
CA MET A 291 -34.62 -21.97 -12.30
C MET A 291 -33.52 -20.93 -12.05
N GLU A 292 -32.97 -20.89 -10.84
CA GLU A 292 -31.56 -20.50 -10.61
C GLU A 292 -30.91 -21.50 -9.65
N ALA A 293 -29.57 -21.57 -9.64
CA ALA A 293 -28.85 -22.74 -9.16
C ALA A 293 -27.63 -22.41 -8.28
N PHE A 294 -27.65 -22.96 -7.06
CA PHE A 294 -26.49 -23.40 -6.25
C PHE A 294 -25.31 -22.44 -5.99
N THR A 295 -25.19 -22.02 -4.72
CA THR A 295 -24.25 -22.65 -3.75
C THR A 295 -24.72 -22.29 -2.34
N LEU A 296 -25.40 -23.19 -1.61
CA LEU A 296 -24.81 -24.21 -0.72
C LEU A 296 -23.80 -23.66 0.30
N ASP A 297 -24.31 -23.37 1.49
CA ASP A 297 -23.61 -23.65 2.75
C ASP A 297 -24.50 -24.61 3.58
N ASN A 298 -23.91 -25.43 4.44
CA ASN A 298 -24.50 -26.73 4.80
C ASN A 298 -24.55 -26.96 6.32
N SER A 299 -25.66 -26.58 6.95
CA SER A 299 -25.97 -26.92 8.35
C SER A 299 -26.14 -28.43 8.52
N ALA A 300 -25.24 -29.09 9.26
CA ALA A 300 -25.26 -30.53 9.48
C ALA A 300 -25.84 -30.90 10.86
N GLU A 301 -27.14 -31.21 10.91
CA GLU A 301 -27.73 -31.90 12.05
C GLU A 301 -27.10 -33.30 12.23
N ILE A 302 -26.82 -33.70 13.47
CA ILE A 302 -26.50 -35.11 13.79
C ILE A 302 -27.39 -35.60 14.93
N ASN A 303 -28.51 -36.20 14.52
CA ASN A 303 -29.26 -37.29 15.13
C ASN A 303 -28.91 -37.70 16.59
N GLY A 304 -29.90 -37.61 17.47
CA GLY A 304 -29.89 -38.38 18.72
C GLY A 304 -30.17 -39.87 18.50
N LEU A 305 -29.47 -40.73 19.23
CA LEU A 305 -29.82 -42.14 19.44
C LEU A 305 -29.61 -42.49 20.92
N ASN A 306 -30.58 -43.19 21.50
CA ASN A 306 -30.51 -43.66 22.88
C ASN A 306 -29.47 -44.76 23.05
N GLU A 307 -28.64 -44.68 24.10
CA GLU A 307 -28.18 -45.89 24.79
C GLU A 307 -28.22 -45.68 26.31
N SER A 308 -29.12 -46.41 26.97
CA SER A 308 -29.37 -46.28 28.41
C SER A 308 -28.33 -47.07 29.21
N SER A 309 -27.63 -46.40 30.14
CA SER A 309 -26.87 -47.11 31.18
C SER A 309 -27.01 -46.40 32.53
N ASN A 310 -27.36 -47.18 33.56
CA ASN A 310 -27.50 -46.65 34.92
C ASN A 310 -26.12 -46.43 35.55
N ALA A 311 -25.80 -45.18 35.86
CA ALA A 311 -24.78 -44.84 36.85
C ALA A 311 -25.27 -43.64 37.66
N THR A 312 -25.31 -43.80 38.99
CA THR A 312 -25.58 -42.70 39.92
C THR A 312 -24.36 -41.78 39.98
N ALA A 313 -24.29 -40.80 39.07
CA ALA A 313 -23.48 -39.62 39.26
C ALA A 313 -24.29 -38.63 40.12
N ARG A 314 -23.74 -38.26 41.28
CA ARG A 314 -24.27 -37.17 42.12
C ARG A 314 -24.03 -35.88 41.33
N ALA A 315 -25.05 -35.05 41.16
CA ALA A 315 -24.82 -33.69 40.65
C ALA A 315 -23.84 -32.98 41.59
N GLN A 316 -22.93 -32.19 41.02
CA GLN A 316 -22.20 -31.17 41.77
C GLN A 316 -22.91 -29.84 41.51
N PRO A 317 -23.00 -28.91 42.48
CA PRO A 317 -23.59 -27.60 42.21
C PRO A 317 -22.80 -26.89 41.09
N GLU A 318 -23.49 -26.56 39.99
CA GLU A 318 -22.94 -25.70 38.94
C GLU A 318 -23.23 -24.25 39.33
N ALA A 319 -22.18 -23.42 39.41
CA ALA A 319 -22.33 -22.01 39.75
C ALA A 319 -23.17 -21.26 38.71
N SER A 320 -24.15 -20.49 39.17
CA SER A 320 -25.02 -19.69 38.30
C SER A 320 -24.31 -18.38 37.92
N ILE A 321 -24.37 -17.98 36.65
CA ILE A 321 -23.83 -16.70 36.18
C ILE A 321 -24.96 -15.85 35.58
N GLU A 322 -25.15 -14.66 36.12
CA GLU A 322 -26.02 -13.63 35.56
C GLU A 322 -25.20 -12.65 34.71
N GLU A 323 -25.62 -12.40 33.46
CA GLU A 323 -24.99 -11.43 32.55
C GLU A 323 -25.71 -10.10 32.61
N TYR A 324 -25.01 -9.06 33.09
CA TYR A 324 -25.49 -7.68 33.13
C TYR A 324 -25.06 -6.92 31.88
N THR A 325 -23.81 -7.11 31.45
CA THR A 325 -23.22 -6.44 30.28
C THR A 325 -22.34 -7.40 29.49
N ARG A 326 -22.50 -7.42 28.17
CA ARG A 326 -21.77 -8.32 27.27
C ARG A 326 -20.29 -7.92 27.14
N GLY A 327 -19.43 -8.53 27.95
CA GLY A 327 -18.03 -8.15 28.12
C GLY A 327 -17.03 -8.52 27.00
N LEU A 328 -17.47 -8.68 25.74
CA LEU A 328 -16.55 -8.97 24.62
C LEU A 328 -15.71 -7.74 24.26
N PHE A 329 -14.46 -7.97 23.82
CA PHE A 329 -13.55 -6.87 23.50
C PHE A 329 -14.04 -5.96 22.37
N GLU A 330 -14.76 -6.52 21.38
CA GLU A 330 -15.33 -5.74 20.28
C GLU A 330 -16.50 -4.86 20.76
N ASP A 331 -17.33 -5.38 21.67
CA ASP A 331 -18.44 -4.64 22.29
C ASP A 331 -17.94 -3.54 23.27
N LYS A 332 -16.67 -3.58 23.70
CA LYS A 332 -16.03 -2.51 24.51
C LYS A 332 -15.66 -1.25 23.72
N PHE A 333 -15.94 -1.19 22.41
CA PHE A 333 -15.77 0.01 21.59
C PHE A 333 -17.13 0.62 21.22
N PRO A 334 -17.42 1.88 21.58
CA PRO A 334 -18.64 2.54 21.16
C PRO A 334 -18.63 2.78 19.65
N SER A 335 -19.83 2.80 19.05
CA SER A 335 -20.02 3.19 17.65
C SER A 335 -19.75 4.68 17.38
N ASP A 336 -19.69 5.50 18.42
CA ASP A 336 -19.33 6.91 18.38
C ASP A 336 -18.01 7.16 19.14
N LEU A 337 -16.97 7.55 18.40
CA LEU A 337 -15.64 7.92 18.92
C LEU A 337 -15.36 9.43 18.77
N SER A 338 -16.38 10.27 18.63
CA SER A 338 -16.27 11.72 18.41
C SER A 338 -15.50 12.48 19.51
N GLY A 339 -15.57 11.99 20.75
CA GLY A 339 -14.77 12.50 21.87
C GLY A 339 -13.26 12.30 21.71
N CYS A 340 -12.80 11.44 20.79
CA CYS A 340 -11.41 10.96 20.73
C CYS A 340 -10.68 11.30 19.43
N PRO A 341 -9.98 12.46 19.36
CA PRO A 341 -9.20 12.84 18.20
C PRO A 341 -7.92 12.02 18.05
N ILE A 342 -7.78 11.26 16.96
CA ILE A 342 -6.50 10.64 16.57
C ILE A 342 -5.54 11.71 16.05
N ARG A 343 -4.29 11.72 16.53
CA ARG A 343 -3.23 12.60 16.05
C ARG A 343 -2.53 11.96 14.87
N ALA A 344 -2.83 12.42 13.66
CA ALA A 344 -2.20 11.99 12.43
C ALA A 344 -1.00 12.87 12.05
N ALA A 345 -0.04 12.26 11.36
CA ALA A 345 0.98 12.95 10.58
C ALA A 345 1.05 12.41 9.16
N TYR A 346 1.53 13.24 8.23
CA TYR A 346 1.55 12.89 6.82
C TYR A 346 2.89 13.19 6.14
N ARG A 347 3.25 12.31 5.20
CA ARG A 347 4.23 12.62 4.16
C ARG A 347 3.58 13.58 3.17
N GLY A 348 4.08 14.81 3.09
CA GLY A 348 3.45 15.85 2.29
C GLY A 348 4.38 17.03 1.94
N PRO A 349 4.19 17.67 0.77
CA PRO A 349 3.32 17.24 -0.33
C PRO A 349 3.83 15.94 -0.99
N TRP A 350 2.92 15.03 -1.32
CA TRP A 350 3.20 13.73 -1.91
C TRP A 350 2.01 13.25 -2.75
N GLU A 351 1.92 13.76 -3.98
CA GLU A 351 0.91 13.40 -4.97
C GLU A 351 1.04 11.91 -5.37
N PRO A 352 -0.06 11.21 -5.70
CA PRO A 352 -1.48 11.60 -5.60
C PRO A 352 -2.09 11.40 -4.19
N TYR A 353 -1.29 10.96 -3.21
CA TYR A 353 -1.81 10.46 -1.94
C TYR A 353 -2.29 11.59 -1.03
N ILE A 354 -1.45 12.59 -0.77
CA ILE A 354 -1.74 13.75 0.08
C ILE A 354 -0.94 14.96 -0.42
N PHE A 355 -1.64 16.00 -0.85
CA PHE A 355 -1.06 17.24 -1.35
C PHE A 355 -1.92 18.44 -0.98
N VAL A 356 -1.36 19.64 -1.01
CA VAL A 356 -2.14 20.87 -0.91
C VAL A 356 -2.65 21.20 -2.30
N SER A 357 -3.95 21.45 -2.48
CA SER A 357 -4.41 22.05 -3.72
C SER A 357 -4.02 23.52 -3.72
N ALA A 358 -3.23 23.93 -4.72
CA ALA A 358 -3.12 25.34 -5.06
C ALA A 358 -4.52 25.87 -5.44
N GLU A 359 -4.78 27.14 -5.15
CA GLU A 359 -6.00 27.86 -5.57
C GLU A 359 -5.97 28.16 -7.08
N THR A 360 -5.85 27.11 -7.89
CA THR A 360 -6.22 27.18 -9.29
C THR A 360 -7.74 27.30 -9.37
N THR A 361 -8.22 28.41 -9.94
CA THR A 361 -9.63 28.67 -10.20
C THR A 361 -10.15 27.78 -11.32
N ALA A 362 -10.20 26.47 -11.06
CA ALA A 362 -10.95 25.53 -11.87
C ALA A 362 -12.43 25.94 -11.80
N PRO A 363 -13.10 26.24 -12.93
CA PRO A 363 -14.53 26.49 -12.90
C PRO A 363 -15.24 25.21 -12.46
N GLU A 364 -16.28 25.34 -11.63
CA GLU A 364 -17.20 24.25 -11.34
C GLU A 364 -17.91 23.83 -12.64
N VAL A 365 -17.41 22.78 -13.29
CA VAL A 365 -18.05 22.18 -14.47
C VAL A 365 -19.16 21.25 -13.98
N ASP A 366 -20.23 21.88 -13.54
CA ASP A 366 -21.42 21.21 -13.01
C ASP A 366 -22.07 20.38 -14.14
N TYR A 367 -22.01 19.04 -14.02
CA TYR A 367 -22.27 18.13 -15.15
C TYR A 367 -23.77 17.91 -15.44
N TYR A 368 -24.66 18.66 -14.78
CA TYR A 368 -26.11 18.59 -14.89
C TYR A 368 -26.74 19.98 -15.05
N GLY A 369 -26.51 20.65 -16.19
CA GLY A 369 -26.95 22.04 -16.42
C GLY A 369 -27.24 22.44 -17.87
N ALA A 370 -27.62 21.50 -18.75
CA ALA A 370 -27.85 21.80 -20.16
C ALA A 370 -29.26 22.34 -20.46
N GLU A 371 -29.46 23.67 -20.38
CA GLU A 371 -30.32 24.49 -21.29
C GLU A 371 -30.53 25.93 -20.75
N ALA A 372 -29.84 26.95 -21.30
CA ALA A 372 -30.34 28.33 -21.48
C ALA A 372 -29.36 29.26 -22.23
N ALA A 373 -29.93 30.29 -22.86
CA ALA A 373 -29.32 31.59 -23.22
C ALA A 373 -27.92 31.63 -23.89
N ALA A 374 -27.91 31.81 -25.21
CA ALA A 374 -26.77 32.41 -25.91
C ALA A 374 -26.79 33.95 -25.81
N ASN A 375 -25.62 34.58 -25.75
CA ASN A 375 -25.35 35.92 -26.30
C ASN A 375 -23.83 36.18 -26.38
N ASP A 376 -23.42 37.01 -27.34
CA ASP A 376 -22.01 37.28 -27.64
C ASP A 376 -21.37 38.34 -26.73
N SER A 377 -20.07 38.18 -26.47
CA SER A 377 -19.13 39.32 -26.37
C SER A 377 -17.68 38.86 -26.62
N GLU A 378 -16.97 39.56 -27.50
CA GLU A 378 -15.52 39.41 -27.72
C GLU A 378 -14.71 40.28 -26.75
N GLN A 379 -13.37 40.10 -26.77
CA GLN A 379 -12.33 40.99 -26.19
C GLN A 379 -12.12 40.82 -24.66
N ALA A 380 -10.88 40.86 -24.14
CA ALA A 380 -9.55 40.92 -24.75
C ALA A 380 -8.49 40.22 -23.88
N TYR A 381 -7.28 40.06 -24.43
CA TYR A 381 -6.10 39.64 -23.66
C TYR A 381 -5.67 40.72 -22.66
N GLU A 382 -5.35 40.32 -21.43
CA GLU A 382 -4.38 41.04 -20.60
C GLU A 382 -3.48 39.99 -19.90
N GLU A 383 -2.19 40.28 -19.77
CA GLU A 383 -1.13 39.32 -19.45
C GLU A 383 -0.49 39.69 -18.10
N SER A 384 -0.95 39.06 -17.02
CA SER A 384 -0.40 39.22 -15.66
C SER A 384 0.24 37.92 -15.19
N ILE A 385 1.55 37.81 -15.39
CA ILE A 385 2.37 36.74 -14.79
C ILE A 385 2.82 37.20 -13.41
N ASP A 386 2.05 36.85 -12.38
CA ASP A 386 2.52 36.97 -11.00
C ASP A 386 3.47 35.81 -10.68
N VAL A 387 4.77 36.10 -10.74
CA VAL A 387 5.82 35.20 -10.26
C VAL A 387 6.00 35.44 -8.77
N GLU A 388 5.48 34.54 -7.92
CA GLU A 388 5.90 34.53 -6.52
C GLU A 388 7.35 34.02 -6.43
N ASP A 389 8.22 34.90 -5.94
CA ASP A 389 9.67 34.70 -5.87
C ASP A 389 10.03 33.86 -4.64
N TYR A 390 10.54 32.65 -4.87
CA TYR A 390 11.12 31.81 -3.81
C TYR A 390 12.47 32.39 -3.37
N THR A 391 12.42 33.45 -2.55
CA THR A 391 13.61 34.14 -2.05
C THR A 391 14.45 33.20 -1.18
N LEU A 392 15.59 32.77 -1.72
CA LEU A 392 16.67 32.13 -0.97
C LEU A 392 17.22 33.11 0.07
N ASP A 393 17.14 32.77 1.36
CA ASP A 393 18.06 33.32 2.37
C ASP A 393 19.21 32.32 2.60
N ASN A 394 20.42 32.82 2.82
CA ASN A 394 21.64 32.06 2.66
C ASN A 394 22.73 32.46 3.67
N GLY A 395 22.62 31.89 4.87
CA GLY A 395 23.78 31.62 5.73
C GLY A 395 23.94 32.48 6.98
N SER A 396 23.42 31.98 8.11
CA SER A 396 24.12 32.04 9.41
C SER A 396 23.73 30.83 10.26
N GLU A 397 24.42 30.63 11.39
CA GLU A 397 24.55 29.33 12.06
C GLU A 397 23.50 29.04 13.15
N GLU A 398 23.41 27.75 13.52
CA GLU A 398 22.78 27.16 14.71
C GLU A 398 21.24 27.21 14.89
N SER A 399 20.63 26.02 14.77
CA SER A 399 19.45 25.51 15.50
C SER A 399 18.23 26.42 15.70
N HIS A 400 17.13 26.07 15.00
CA HIS A 400 15.97 25.41 15.63
C HIS A 400 15.10 24.77 14.54
N ALA A 401 14.55 23.58 14.78
CA ALA A 401 13.60 22.96 13.86
C ALA A 401 12.21 23.59 14.07
N ALA A 402 11.71 24.33 13.08
CA ALA A 402 10.38 24.94 13.14
C ALA A 402 9.29 23.86 13.04
N GLU A 403 8.43 23.77 14.06
CA GLU A 403 7.25 22.91 14.04
C GLU A 403 6.09 23.61 13.32
N GLU A 404 6.03 23.48 11.99
CA GLU A 404 4.89 23.97 11.21
C GLU A 404 3.67 23.03 11.35
N THR A 405 2.69 23.46 12.14
CA THR A 405 1.32 22.91 12.08
C THR A 405 0.72 23.18 10.70
N GLY A 406 0.29 22.13 10.01
CA GLY A 406 -0.30 22.26 8.67
C GLY A 406 -1.71 22.84 8.72
N ASP A 407 -2.01 23.79 7.84
CA ASP A 407 -3.37 24.30 7.68
C ASP A 407 -4.23 23.28 6.92
N ILE A 408 -5.39 22.94 7.48
CA ILE A 408 -6.12 21.71 7.09
C ILE A 408 -7.05 21.94 5.90
N SER A 409 -7.51 23.18 5.67
CA SER A 409 -8.58 23.51 4.73
C SER A 409 -8.28 23.15 3.26
N ASN A 410 -7.01 23.08 2.87
CA ASN A 410 -6.58 22.96 1.47
C ASN A 410 -5.92 21.60 1.16
N LEU A 411 -6.07 20.59 2.03
CA LEU A 411 -5.52 19.24 1.83
C LEU A 411 -6.43 18.38 0.93
N HIS A 412 -5.83 17.71 -0.05
CA HIS A 412 -6.51 16.81 -0.99
C HIS A 412 -5.65 15.57 -1.28
N GLY A 413 -6.27 14.54 -1.85
CA GLY A 413 -5.61 13.32 -2.32
C GLY A 413 -6.33 12.03 -1.90
N ILE A 414 -5.89 10.90 -2.45
CA ILE A 414 -6.55 9.60 -2.29
C ILE A 414 -6.59 9.16 -0.82
N GLU A 415 -5.49 9.35 -0.09
CA GLU A 415 -5.41 8.95 1.33
C GLU A 415 -6.10 9.95 2.25
N PHE A 416 -6.12 11.24 1.88
CA PHE A 416 -6.92 12.23 2.61
C PHE A 416 -8.42 11.88 2.55
N GLN A 417 -8.93 11.51 1.37
CA GLN A 417 -10.31 11.05 1.18
C GLN A 417 -10.60 9.73 1.92
N LEU A 418 -9.63 8.79 1.94
CA LEU A 418 -9.73 7.55 2.73
C LEU A 418 -9.83 7.84 4.24
N VAL A 419 -8.96 8.69 4.76
CA VAL A 419 -8.94 9.06 6.20
C VAL A 419 -10.16 9.88 6.59
N GLN A 420 -10.65 10.77 5.73
CA GLN A 420 -11.92 11.48 5.93
C GLN A 420 -13.12 10.49 5.95
N THR A 421 -13.09 9.44 5.13
CA THR A 421 -14.12 8.39 5.14
C THR A 421 -14.05 7.54 6.42
N ILE A 422 -12.85 7.24 6.92
CA ILE A 422 -12.65 6.55 8.21
C ILE A 422 -13.18 7.40 9.37
N ALA A 423 -12.83 8.70 9.40
CA ALA A 423 -13.34 9.67 10.37
C ALA A 423 -14.87 9.69 10.39
N GLN A 424 -15.52 9.81 9.22
CA GLN A 424 -16.98 9.80 9.10
C GLN A 424 -17.63 8.47 9.49
N ARG A 425 -16.97 7.32 9.28
CA ARG A 425 -17.53 5.99 9.55
C ARG A 425 -17.36 5.50 10.99
N LEU A 426 -16.36 6.00 11.69
CA LEU A 426 -16.14 5.74 13.13
C LEU A 426 -16.57 6.94 13.99
N HIS A 427 -17.27 7.92 13.40
CA HIS A 427 -17.68 9.19 14.01
C HIS A 427 -16.56 10.00 14.69
N MET A 428 -15.30 9.72 14.37
CA MET A 428 -14.13 10.22 15.08
C MET A 428 -13.47 11.43 14.41
N ILE A 429 -12.77 12.24 15.20
CA ILE A 429 -11.95 13.36 14.71
C ILE A 429 -10.54 12.85 14.38
N ILE A 430 -9.92 13.36 13.30
CA ILE A 430 -8.52 13.03 12.94
C ILE A 430 -7.75 14.33 12.72
N ASP A 431 -6.84 14.61 13.65
CA ASP A 431 -6.06 15.83 13.79
C ASP A 431 -4.71 15.72 13.05
N PHE A 432 -4.56 16.40 11.91
CA PHE A 432 -3.29 16.47 11.18
C PHE A 432 -2.28 17.41 11.87
N LYS A 433 -1.54 16.90 12.87
CA LYS A 433 -0.64 17.72 13.68
C LYS A 433 0.71 18.03 13.01
N LYS A 434 1.23 17.14 12.15
CA LYS A 434 2.61 17.26 11.61
C LYS A 434 2.75 16.81 10.15
N LYS A 435 3.57 17.54 9.40
CA LYS A 435 4.00 17.22 8.03
C LYS A 435 5.51 16.94 7.99
N SER A 436 5.97 16.00 7.16
CA SER A 436 7.40 15.83 6.85
C SER A 436 7.62 15.05 5.57
N SER A 437 8.54 15.48 4.71
CA SER A 437 8.94 14.70 3.53
C SER A 437 9.73 13.43 3.87
N ASN A 438 10.33 13.35 5.07
CA ASN A 438 11.18 12.25 5.49
C ASN A 438 10.42 11.23 6.34
N VAL A 439 10.16 10.05 5.78
CA VAL A 439 9.44 8.94 6.44
C VAL A 439 10.12 8.50 7.74
N PHE A 440 11.45 8.56 7.85
CA PHE A 440 12.14 8.22 9.11
C PHE A 440 11.84 9.20 10.25
N HIS A 441 11.57 10.48 9.92
CA HIS A 441 11.15 11.45 10.93
C HIS A 441 9.72 11.17 11.42
N LEU A 442 8.81 10.87 10.50
CA LEU A 442 7.44 10.44 10.83
C LEU A 442 7.44 9.15 11.69
N PHE A 443 8.29 8.19 11.34
CA PHE A 443 8.46 6.93 12.07
C PHE A 443 8.92 7.15 13.53
N ASN A 444 9.88 8.06 13.74
CA ASN A 444 10.30 8.43 15.09
C ASN A 444 9.17 9.10 15.88
N LEU A 445 8.39 10.01 15.28
CA LEU A 445 7.24 10.65 15.94
C LEU A 445 6.16 9.63 16.38
N LEU A 446 5.98 8.55 15.62
CA LEU A 446 5.06 7.46 15.94
C LEU A 446 5.59 6.57 17.08
N ILE A 447 6.89 6.26 17.10
CA ILE A 447 7.55 5.52 18.19
C ILE A 447 7.57 6.34 19.49
N ASP A 448 7.80 7.66 19.39
CA ASP A 448 7.73 8.59 20.53
C ASP A 448 6.30 8.75 21.10
N GLY A 449 5.28 8.16 20.46
CA GLY A 449 3.88 8.38 20.83
C GLY A 449 3.40 9.83 20.66
N ARG A 450 4.07 10.60 19.79
CA ARG A 450 3.68 11.99 19.46
C ARG A 450 2.58 12.06 18.40
N VAL A 451 2.32 10.96 17.69
CA VAL A 451 1.21 10.72 16.75
C VAL A 451 0.74 9.26 16.85
N GLU A 452 -0.52 8.96 16.54
CA GLU A 452 -1.06 7.58 16.44
C GLU A 452 -1.24 7.07 15.00
N MET A 453 -1.01 7.90 13.99
CA MET A 453 -1.18 7.50 12.58
C MET A 453 -0.17 8.21 11.68
N ILE A 454 0.48 7.47 10.78
CA ILE A 454 1.23 8.02 9.64
C ILE A 454 0.58 7.59 8.33
N ILE A 455 0.42 8.54 7.43
CA ILE A 455 -0.05 8.36 6.05
C ILE A 455 0.87 9.11 5.05
N GLY A 456 0.62 8.93 3.76
CA GLY A 456 1.26 9.62 2.64
C GLY A 456 2.02 8.69 1.69
N GLY A 457 1.35 7.70 1.11
CA GLY A 457 1.92 6.82 0.07
C GLY A 457 3.06 5.91 0.56
N ILE A 458 3.03 5.53 1.84
CA ILE A 458 4.04 4.71 2.52
C ILE A 458 3.69 3.23 2.36
N GLY A 459 4.71 2.37 2.27
CA GLY A 459 4.54 0.91 2.30
C GLY A 459 5.27 0.27 3.47
N GLU A 460 4.80 -0.92 3.88
CA GLU A 460 5.40 -1.66 4.98
C GLU A 460 6.81 -2.17 4.62
N ASP A 461 7.77 -1.94 5.52
CA ASP A 461 9.11 -2.56 5.46
C ASP A 461 9.24 -3.65 6.53
N PRO A 462 9.67 -4.88 6.19
CA PRO A 462 10.10 -5.91 7.15
C PRO A 462 11.11 -5.46 8.22
N SER A 463 11.83 -4.35 8.02
CA SER A 463 12.65 -3.72 9.08
C SER A 463 11.82 -2.90 10.09
N THR A 464 10.77 -2.21 9.61
CA THR A 464 9.89 -1.35 10.42
C THR A 464 8.75 -2.10 11.10
N SER A 465 8.23 -3.16 10.47
CA SER A 465 7.05 -3.91 10.92
C SER A 465 7.25 -4.65 12.24
N GLN A 466 8.47 -4.69 12.76
CA GLN A 466 8.78 -5.13 14.11
C GLN A 466 8.26 -4.13 15.16
N PHE A 467 8.30 -2.82 14.85
CA PHE A 467 8.01 -1.71 15.76
C PHE A 467 6.66 -1.01 15.51
N VAL A 468 6.02 -1.23 14.36
CA VAL A 468 4.69 -0.67 14.00
C VAL A 468 3.72 -1.74 13.53
N SER A 469 2.43 -1.40 13.50
CA SER A 469 1.41 -2.16 12.77
C SER A 469 0.98 -1.41 11.52
N SER A 470 0.77 -2.14 10.43
CA SER A 470 0.22 -1.67 9.16
C SER A 470 -1.30 -1.84 9.11
N SER A 471 -1.98 -0.99 8.34
CA SER A 471 -3.36 -1.23 7.90
C SER A 471 -3.44 -2.33 6.84
N THR A 472 -4.65 -2.75 6.50
CA THR A 472 -4.92 -3.40 5.22
C THR A 472 -4.43 -2.52 4.05
N SER A 473 -3.92 -3.15 2.99
CA SER A 473 -3.38 -2.47 1.81
C SER A 473 -4.51 -2.02 0.89
N TYR A 474 -4.64 -0.71 0.70
CA TYR A 474 -5.68 -0.11 -0.14
C TYR A 474 -5.21 0.27 -1.55
N HIS A 475 -3.91 0.49 -1.75
CA HIS A 475 -3.34 0.84 -3.05
C HIS A 475 -2.00 0.13 -3.29
N GLN A 476 -1.50 0.14 -4.53
CA GLN A 476 -0.21 -0.45 -4.90
C GLN A 476 0.61 0.55 -5.73
N ASP A 477 1.88 0.74 -5.36
CA ASP A 477 2.81 1.62 -6.08
C ASP A 477 4.03 0.83 -6.60
N ASP A 478 4.65 1.36 -7.64
CA ASP A 478 5.84 0.80 -8.27
C ASP A 478 7.00 1.80 -8.14
N LEU A 479 8.09 1.40 -7.50
CA LEU A 479 9.34 2.16 -7.51
C LEU A 479 10.01 1.95 -8.89
N THR A 480 10.05 2.99 -9.72
CA THR A 480 10.43 2.91 -11.13
C THR A 480 11.60 3.84 -11.49
N TRP A 481 12.15 3.63 -12.69
CA TRP A 481 13.21 4.45 -13.26
C TRP A 481 12.61 5.51 -14.17
N CYS A 482 12.95 6.77 -13.95
CA CYS A 482 12.59 7.90 -14.80
C CYS A 482 13.85 8.54 -15.40
N VAL A 483 13.80 8.84 -16.69
CA VAL A 483 14.89 9.34 -17.54
C VAL A 483 14.37 10.44 -18.46
N ALA A 484 15.29 11.18 -19.10
CA ALA A 484 14.92 12.07 -20.19
C ALA A 484 14.16 11.32 -21.31
N ARG A 485 13.12 11.96 -21.85
CA ARG A 485 12.39 11.46 -23.01
C ARG A 485 13.19 11.73 -24.29
N ALA A 486 13.26 10.74 -25.17
CA ALA A 486 14.05 10.81 -26.40
C ALA A 486 13.70 12.03 -27.24
N LYS A 487 14.71 12.88 -27.49
CA LYS A 487 14.53 14.14 -28.21
C LYS A 487 14.32 13.89 -29.71
N ARG A 488 13.67 14.84 -30.39
CA ARG A 488 13.40 14.78 -31.83
C ARG A 488 14.64 15.22 -32.60
N LYS A 489 15.34 14.31 -33.27
CA LYS A 489 16.58 14.58 -34.00
C LYS A 489 16.29 14.85 -35.48
N HIS A 490 16.73 16.00 -35.98
CA HIS A 490 16.76 16.28 -37.42
C HIS A 490 18.16 15.97 -37.96
N SER A 491 18.31 14.90 -38.77
CA SER A 491 19.59 14.61 -39.43
C SER A 491 19.74 15.42 -40.72
N LEU A 492 20.96 15.86 -41.00
CA LEU A 492 21.31 16.57 -42.24
C LEU A 492 21.03 15.76 -43.52
N PHE A 493 20.84 14.43 -43.40
CA PHE A 493 20.52 13.55 -44.51
C PHE A 493 19.05 13.08 -44.54
N ASN A 494 18.14 13.70 -43.76
CA ASN A 494 16.71 13.34 -43.77
C ASN A 494 16.08 13.35 -45.18
N PHE A 495 16.53 14.24 -46.07
CA PHE A 495 16.05 14.29 -47.45
C PHE A 495 16.42 13.06 -48.30
N LEU A 496 17.51 12.37 -47.96
CA LEU A 496 17.95 11.15 -48.63
C LEU A 496 17.37 9.89 -47.97
N ALA A 497 17.02 9.98 -46.68
CA ALA A 497 16.48 8.90 -45.86
C ALA A 497 15.03 8.52 -46.21
N SER A 498 14.29 9.34 -46.98
CA SER A 498 12.94 9.00 -47.46
C SER A 498 12.88 7.78 -48.41
N PHE A 499 14.04 7.28 -48.88
CA PHE A 499 14.15 6.01 -49.60
C PHE A 499 15.39 5.22 -49.17
N ASP A 500 15.25 3.89 -49.11
CA ASP A 500 16.37 2.97 -48.93
C ASP A 500 17.49 3.18 -49.96
N ALA A 501 18.74 2.92 -49.55
CA ALA A 501 19.91 2.93 -50.43
C ALA A 501 19.73 2.07 -51.69
N SER A 502 18.97 0.97 -51.59
CA SER A 502 18.61 0.07 -52.70
C SER A 502 17.89 0.81 -53.84
N ALA A 503 16.95 1.71 -53.53
CA ALA A 503 16.21 2.49 -54.54
C ALA A 503 17.15 3.42 -55.30
N TRP A 504 18.05 4.12 -54.60
CA TRP A 504 19.06 4.98 -55.21
C TRP A 504 20.02 4.20 -56.14
N PHE A 505 20.41 2.98 -55.77
CA PHE A 505 21.20 2.10 -56.65
C PHE A 505 20.41 1.61 -57.87
N LEU A 506 19.12 1.27 -57.73
CA LEU A 506 18.25 0.89 -58.86
C LEU A 506 18.03 2.04 -59.84
N ILE A 507 17.91 3.28 -59.35
CA ILE A 507 17.82 4.49 -60.17
C ILE A 507 19.12 4.73 -60.95
N LEU A 508 20.28 4.61 -60.29
CA LEU A 508 21.58 4.71 -60.95
C LEU A 508 21.75 3.63 -62.03
N PHE A 509 21.34 2.39 -61.75
CA PHE A 509 21.34 1.29 -62.71
C PHE A 509 20.40 1.58 -63.90
N PHE A 510 19.19 2.13 -63.66
CA PHE A 510 18.27 2.53 -64.71
C PHE A 510 18.88 3.61 -65.63
N ILE A 511 19.54 4.64 -65.09
CA ILE A 511 20.21 5.68 -65.90
C ILE A 511 21.30 5.05 -66.78
N ILE A 512 22.13 4.17 -66.21
CA ILE A 512 23.21 3.47 -66.94
C ILE A 512 22.65 2.58 -68.06
N PHE A 513 21.65 1.76 -67.75
CA PHE A 513 21.02 0.82 -68.68
C PHE A 513 20.26 1.53 -69.81
N SER A 514 19.42 2.52 -69.48
CA SER A 514 18.69 3.31 -70.49
C SER A 514 19.63 4.09 -71.41
N SER A 515 20.73 4.63 -70.87
CA SER A 515 21.78 5.29 -71.68
C SER A 515 22.51 4.31 -72.60
N PHE A 516 22.71 3.06 -72.17
CA PHE A 516 23.28 2.01 -73.01
C PHE A 516 22.31 1.55 -74.11
N VAL A 517 21.02 1.40 -73.81
CA VAL A 517 19.98 1.08 -74.80
C VAL A 517 19.81 2.22 -75.81
N ALA A 518 19.92 3.48 -75.38
CA ALA A 518 19.95 4.65 -76.26
C ALA A 518 21.14 4.59 -77.24
N LEU A 519 22.37 4.39 -76.74
CA LEU A 519 23.56 4.19 -77.58
C LEU A 519 23.41 3.03 -78.57
N LEU A 520 22.91 1.88 -78.12
CA LEU A 520 22.73 0.70 -78.97
C LEU A 520 21.69 0.99 -80.07
N THR A 521 20.62 1.71 -79.74
CA THR A 521 19.61 2.16 -80.71
C THR A 521 20.22 3.09 -81.75
N GLU A 522 21.00 4.10 -81.32
CA GLU A 522 21.69 5.04 -82.20
C GLU A 522 22.75 4.37 -83.09
N HIS A 523 23.46 3.34 -82.60
CA HIS A 523 24.46 2.60 -83.37
C HIS A 523 23.84 1.60 -84.37
N LEU A 524 22.64 1.07 -84.08
CA LEU A 524 21.91 0.19 -85.00
C LEU A 524 21.09 0.97 -86.03
N SER A 525 20.59 2.16 -85.70
CA SER A 525 19.95 3.05 -86.67
C SER A 525 21.00 3.84 -87.46
N VAL A 526 21.09 3.61 -88.77
CA VAL A 526 22.09 4.24 -89.67
C VAL A 526 22.00 5.78 -89.73
N PHE A 527 21.00 6.41 -89.11
CA PHE A 527 20.86 7.86 -88.97
C PHE A 527 21.67 8.41 -87.79
N GLN A 528 22.88 8.91 -88.08
CA GLN A 528 23.72 9.60 -87.11
C GLN A 528 23.06 10.87 -86.54
N LEU A 529 22.89 10.93 -85.22
CA LEU A 529 22.63 12.18 -84.50
C LEU A 529 23.94 12.98 -84.41
N SER A 530 24.21 13.69 -85.52
CA SER A 530 25.46 14.33 -85.98
C SER A 530 26.30 15.21 -85.01
N GLU A 531 26.01 15.29 -83.72
CA GLU A 531 26.76 16.15 -82.77
C GLU A 531 27.11 15.54 -81.40
N GLN A 532 26.61 14.36 -80.98
CA GLN A 532 26.81 13.87 -79.59
C GLN A 532 27.23 12.40 -79.41
N ASN A 533 28.36 12.01 -80.01
CA ASN A 533 28.95 10.67 -79.89
C ASN A 533 29.53 10.29 -78.49
N ASN A 534 29.13 10.98 -77.41
CA ASN A 534 29.69 10.79 -76.06
C ASN A 534 28.65 10.18 -75.11
N TYR A 535 28.90 8.95 -74.63
CA TYR A 535 28.07 8.26 -73.64
C TYR A 535 27.71 9.13 -72.42
N VAL A 536 28.66 9.90 -71.91
CA VAL A 536 28.47 10.83 -70.77
C VAL A 536 27.40 11.88 -71.09
N SER A 537 27.33 12.36 -72.34
CA SER A 537 26.31 13.34 -72.75
C SER A 537 24.91 12.73 -72.83
N ILE A 538 24.80 11.45 -73.19
CA ILE A 538 23.54 10.70 -73.17
C ILE A 538 23.12 10.41 -71.73
N CYS A 539 24.06 10.02 -70.86
CA CYS A 539 23.84 9.83 -69.43
C CYS A 539 23.34 11.11 -68.75
N LEU A 540 23.96 12.26 -69.03
CA LEU A 540 23.49 13.57 -68.55
C LEU A 540 22.10 13.93 -69.08
N ARG A 541 21.74 13.53 -70.30
CA ARG A 541 20.36 13.68 -70.82
C ARG A 541 19.38 12.74 -70.11
N MET A 542 19.71 11.48 -69.87
CA MET A 542 18.83 10.56 -69.11
C MET A 542 18.63 11.02 -67.66
N LEU A 543 19.68 11.53 -67.01
CA LEU A 543 19.59 12.20 -65.72
C LEU A 543 18.72 13.47 -65.78
N GLY A 544 18.85 14.28 -66.84
CA GLY A 544 18.00 15.44 -67.07
C GLY A 544 16.51 15.09 -67.22
N ILE A 545 16.17 14.02 -67.96
CA ILE A 545 14.80 13.49 -68.04
C ILE A 545 14.32 13.06 -66.65
N LEU A 546 15.14 12.33 -65.88
CA LEU A 546 14.78 11.88 -64.54
C LEU A 546 14.50 13.04 -63.58
N LEU A 547 15.30 14.12 -63.66
CA LEU A 547 15.15 15.37 -62.91
C LEU A 547 14.10 16.33 -63.53
N THR A 548 13.16 15.81 -64.35
CA THR A 548 12.07 16.54 -65.02
C THR A 548 12.49 17.75 -65.88
N GLN A 549 13.76 17.88 -66.25
CA GLN A 549 14.27 19.01 -67.02
C GLN A 549 13.92 18.90 -68.52
N SER A 550 13.47 20.00 -69.10
CA SER A 550 13.13 20.08 -70.52
C SER A 550 14.39 19.99 -71.40
N ILE A 551 14.49 18.92 -72.20
CA ILE A 551 15.63 18.73 -73.11
C ILE A 551 15.25 19.17 -74.52
N ASN A 552 16.01 20.12 -75.08
CA ASN A 552 15.89 20.48 -76.49
C ASN A 552 16.41 19.31 -77.36
N VAL A 553 15.49 18.60 -77.99
CA VAL A 553 15.73 17.48 -78.91
C VAL A 553 14.87 17.67 -80.16
N ASN A 554 15.50 17.65 -81.34
CA ASN A 554 14.78 17.81 -82.61
C ASN A 554 14.03 16.52 -82.97
N SER A 555 12.77 16.42 -82.51
CA SER A 555 11.90 15.24 -82.61
C SER A 555 11.76 14.64 -84.01
N ARG A 556 11.95 15.46 -85.06
CA ARG A 556 11.91 15.05 -86.48
C ARG A 556 13.04 14.08 -86.88
N ARG A 557 14.12 13.97 -86.09
CA ARG A 557 15.25 13.04 -86.35
C ARG A 557 15.24 11.77 -85.49
N LEU A 558 14.25 11.58 -84.62
CA LEU A 558 14.25 10.49 -83.64
C LEU A 558 13.65 9.19 -84.16
N SER A 559 14.37 8.08 -83.99
CA SER A 559 13.85 6.71 -84.17
C SER A 559 12.69 6.42 -83.19
N VAL A 560 11.72 5.61 -83.63
CA VAL A 560 10.54 5.22 -82.81
C VAL A 560 10.98 4.51 -81.52
N ALA A 561 12.01 3.66 -81.57
CA ALA A 561 12.54 3.00 -80.39
C ALA A 561 13.09 4.01 -79.36
N LEU A 562 13.83 5.04 -79.80
CA LEU A 562 14.36 6.07 -78.91
C LEU A 562 13.24 6.93 -78.30
N ARG A 563 12.16 7.20 -79.06
CA ARG A 563 10.96 7.86 -78.54
C ARG A 563 10.30 7.05 -77.43
N LEU A 564 10.19 5.73 -77.59
CA LEU A 564 9.63 4.85 -76.56
C LEU A 564 10.52 4.79 -75.30
N VAL A 565 11.84 4.74 -75.45
CA VAL A 565 12.79 4.80 -74.31
C VAL A 565 12.65 6.11 -73.54
N PHE A 566 12.60 7.26 -74.22
CA PHE A 566 12.43 8.55 -73.56
C PHE A 566 11.02 8.73 -72.96
N LEU A 567 9.97 8.18 -73.59
CA LEU A 567 8.61 8.19 -73.05
C LEU A 567 8.49 7.34 -71.78
N MET A 568 9.10 6.15 -71.74
CA MET A 568 9.15 5.32 -70.52
C MET A 568 10.01 5.97 -69.43
N GLY A 569 11.13 6.61 -69.79
CA GLY A 569 11.93 7.40 -68.86
C GLY A 569 11.18 8.61 -68.28
N PHE A 570 10.34 9.27 -69.09
CA PHE A 570 9.47 10.35 -68.63
C PHE A 570 8.39 9.86 -67.67
N PHE A 571 7.70 8.75 -67.97
CA PHE A 571 6.72 8.18 -67.04
C PHE A 571 7.38 7.73 -65.73
N LEU A 572 8.55 7.09 -65.78
CA LEU A 572 9.28 6.72 -64.56
C LEU A 572 9.70 7.96 -63.75
N SER A 573 10.19 9.01 -64.41
CA SER A 573 10.49 10.31 -63.77
C SER A 573 9.27 10.92 -63.10
N PHE A 574 8.12 10.94 -63.79
CA PHE A 574 6.86 11.48 -63.25
C PHE A 574 6.41 10.70 -62.00
N PHE A 575 6.37 9.37 -62.06
CA PHE A 575 6.02 8.56 -60.89
C PHE A 575 7.04 8.72 -59.75
N PHE A 576 8.34 8.67 -60.04
CA PHE A 576 9.38 8.85 -59.03
C PHE A 576 9.32 10.23 -58.36
N SER A 577 9.18 11.32 -59.13
CA SER A 577 9.14 12.69 -58.61
C SER A 577 7.94 12.93 -57.69
N ASN A 578 6.73 12.50 -58.10
CA ASN A 578 5.54 12.60 -57.26
C ASN A 578 5.65 11.73 -55.99
N THR A 579 6.19 10.51 -56.12
CA THR A 579 6.35 9.59 -54.98
C THR A 579 7.38 10.12 -53.98
N TYR A 580 8.51 10.64 -54.48
CA TYR A 580 9.55 11.28 -53.66
C TYR A 580 9.00 12.53 -52.95
N GLN A 581 8.24 13.40 -53.63
CA GLN A 581 7.65 14.59 -52.99
C GLN A 581 6.68 14.22 -51.87
N SER A 582 5.79 13.25 -52.08
CA SER A 582 4.85 12.78 -51.05
C SER A 582 5.56 12.19 -49.83
N PHE A 583 6.57 11.32 -50.04
CA PHE A 583 7.33 10.75 -48.92
C PHE A 583 8.24 11.78 -48.24
N LEU A 584 8.88 12.70 -48.98
CA LEU A 584 9.72 13.75 -48.41
C LEU A 584 8.91 14.68 -47.50
N ILE A 585 7.70 15.09 -47.91
CA ILE A 585 6.81 15.85 -47.04
C ILE A 585 6.51 15.05 -45.77
N SER A 586 6.14 13.77 -45.89
CA SER A 586 5.91 12.89 -44.74
C SER A 586 7.12 12.82 -43.80
N THR A 587 8.32 12.49 -44.31
CA THR A 587 9.57 12.39 -43.52
C THR A 587 10.01 13.72 -42.89
N LEU A 588 9.68 14.87 -43.49
CA LEU A 588 9.96 16.17 -42.89
C LEU A 588 8.92 16.58 -41.82
N THR A 589 7.67 16.11 -41.94
CA THR A 589 6.63 16.32 -40.91
C THR A 589 6.68 15.31 -39.77
N THR A 590 7.23 14.11 -39.98
CA THR A 590 7.41 13.06 -38.96
C THR A 590 8.88 13.01 -38.52
N PRO A 591 9.29 13.80 -37.51
CA PRO A 591 10.68 13.84 -37.08
C PRO A 591 11.09 12.50 -36.45
N THR A 592 12.25 12.00 -36.87
CA THR A 592 12.91 10.85 -36.25
C THR A 592 13.24 11.15 -34.79
N THR A 593 12.58 10.47 -33.86
CA THR A 593 12.99 10.42 -32.45
C THR A 593 14.22 9.55 -32.31
N GLU A 594 15.02 9.83 -31.28
CA GLU A 594 16.10 8.93 -30.88
C GLU A 594 15.54 7.69 -30.16
N SER A 595 16.40 6.70 -29.92
CA SER A 595 16.01 5.50 -29.18
C SER A 595 15.67 5.86 -27.73
N GLN A 596 14.42 5.66 -27.32
CA GLN A 596 14.02 5.83 -25.92
C GLN A 596 14.67 4.74 -25.07
N ILE A 597 15.41 5.18 -24.04
CA ILE A 597 15.93 4.31 -22.99
C ILE A 597 14.73 3.76 -22.20
N SER A 598 14.62 2.45 -22.09
CA SER A 598 13.49 1.75 -21.46
C SER A 598 13.84 0.50 -20.65
N GLU A 599 15.06 -0.03 -20.76
CA GLU A 599 15.54 -1.20 -20.00
C GLU A 599 16.70 -0.86 -19.05
N MET A 600 16.79 -1.52 -17.90
CA MET A 600 17.88 -1.31 -16.94
C MET A 600 19.27 -1.70 -17.51
N ALA A 601 19.29 -2.60 -18.50
CA ALA A 601 20.50 -2.96 -19.24
C ALA A 601 21.07 -1.77 -20.05
N GLU A 602 20.22 -0.88 -20.55
CA GLU A 602 20.65 0.30 -21.32
C GLU A 602 21.31 1.34 -20.43
N ILE A 603 20.78 1.57 -19.21
CA ILE A 603 21.39 2.42 -18.17
C ILE A 603 22.84 1.99 -17.89
N TYR A 604 23.06 0.67 -17.74
CA TYR A 604 24.39 0.10 -17.54
C TYR A 604 25.31 0.25 -18.76
N ASN A 605 24.79 -0.01 -19.96
CA ASN A 605 25.55 0.07 -21.21
C ASN A 605 25.97 1.51 -21.54
N GLN A 606 25.11 2.49 -21.28
CA GLN A 606 25.38 3.91 -21.51
C GLN A 606 26.17 4.59 -20.37
N ARG A 607 26.35 3.91 -19.23
CA ARG A 607 27.07 4.41 -18.03
C ARG A 607 26.46 5.70 -17.47
N MET A 608 25.13 5.71 -17.35
CA MET A 608 24.36 6.83 -16.79
C MET A 608 24.66 7.03 -15.30
N THR A 609 24.58 8.28 -14.84
CA THR A 609 24.52 8.61 -13.41
C THR A 609 23.15 8.26 -12.86
N ILE A 610 23.08 7.83 -11.60
CA ILE A 610 21.85 7.33 -10.98
C ILE A 610 21.57 8.10 -9.69
N MET A 611 20.36 8.65 -9.54
CA MET A 611 19.92 9.36 -8.34
C MET A 611 18.80 8.62 -7.62
N VAL A 612 18.94 8.44 -6.31
CA VAL A 612 18.00 7.66 -5.48
C VAL A 612 17.73 8.38 -4.16
N SER A 613 16.47 8.44 -3.74
CA SER A 613 16.09 8.94 -2.41
C SER A 613 16.61 8.02 -1.30
N SER A 614 16.96 8.56 -0.13
CA SER A 614 17.64 7.84 0.95
C SER A 614 16.88 6.61 1.47
N GLU A 615 15.57 6.77 1.67
CA GLU A 615 14.54 5.72 1.89
C GLU A 615 14.63 4.53 0.91
N ASN A 616 14.93 4.79 -0.36
CA ASN A 616 14.90 3.81 -1.44
C ASN A 616 16.23 3.08 -1.66
N MET A 617 17.33 3.55 -1.03
CA MET A 617 18.67 2.96 -1.15
C MET A 617 18.70 1.46 -0.82
N ARG A 618 17.86 1.00 0.11
CA ARG A 618 17.76 -0.41 0.53
C ARG A 618 17.39 -1.35 -0.63
N HIS A 619 16.59 -0.89 -1.59
CA HIS A 619 16.12 -1.70 -2.73
C HIS A 619 17.21 -1.90 -3.81
N LEU A 620 18.34 -1.19 -3.72
CA LEU A 620 19.50 -1.34 -4.59
C LEU A 620 20.38 -2.55 -4.22
N ASN A 621 20.16 -3.18 -3.06
CA ASN A 621 20.98 -4.29 -2.57
C ASN A 621 20.60 -5.66 -3.17
N LYS A 622 20.55 -5.74 -4.51
CA LYS A 622 20.29 -6.97 -5.27
C LYS A 622 21.57 -7.54 -5.88
N GLU A 623 21.56 -8.83 -6.21
CA GLU A 623 22.68 -9.48 -6.91
C GLU A 623 22.75 -9.09 -8.40
N GLY A 624 23.92 -9.27 -9.02
CA GLY A 624 24.17 -9.00 -10.44
C GLY A 624 25.11 -7.82 -10.71
N GLU A 625 25.76 -7.83 -11.89
CA GLU A 625 26.77 -6.82 -12.25
C GLU A 625 26.21 -5.42 -12.43
N ILE A 626 24.96 -5.31 -12.92
CA ILE A 626 24.23 -4.04 -13.04
C ILE A 626 24.03 -3.43 -11.65
N PHE A 627 23.48 -4.19 -10.70
CA PHE A 627 23.28 -3.72 -9.32
C PHE A 627 24.57 -3.42 -8.56
N ARG A 628 25.69 -4.10 -8.87
CA ARG A 628 27.03 -3.69 -8.39
C ARG A 628 27.39 -2.30 -8.92
N TYR A 629 27.27 -2.06 -10.24
CA TYR A 629 27.55 -0.74 -10.81
C TYR A 629 26.65 0.36 -10.25
N ILE A 630 25.36 0.08 -10.06
CA ILE A 630 24.41 1.00 -9.41
C ILE A 630 24.92 1.35 -8.00
N ARG A 631 25.29 0.37 -7.17
CA ARG A 631 25.83 0.61 -5.81
C ARG A 631 27.19 1.34 -5.79
N GLU A 632 27.97 1.28 -6.86
CA GLU A 632 29.25 1.99 -7.00
C GLU A 632 29.11 3.42 -7.57
N LYS A 633 27.93 3.79 -8.10
CA LYS A 633 27.71 5.04 -8.88
C LYS A 633 26.37 5.75 -8.65
N PHE A 634 25.62 5.41 -7.60
CA PHE A 634 24.46 6.19 -7.20
C PHE A 634 24.86 7.45 -6.43
N GLU A 635 24.04 8.49 -6.57
CA GLU A 635 24.08 9.74 -5.81
C GLU A 635 22.76 9.86 -5.02
N ILE A 636 22.81 10.48 -3.84
CA ILE A 636 21.62 10.63 -2.99
C ILE A 636 20.82 11.85 -3.44
N CYS A 637 19.57 11.62 -3.80
CA CYS A 637 18.62 12.70 -4.08
C CYS A 637 17.96 13.16 -2.76
N TYR A 638 18.06 14.47 -2.46
CA TYR A 638 17.41 15.07 -1.30
C TYR A 638 16.03 15.67 -1.63
N ASN A 639 15.87 16.24 -2.82
CA ASN A 639 14.62 16.81 -3.32
C ASN A 639 14.20 16.11 -4.63
N LEU A 640 13.22 15.22 -4.55
CA LEU A 640 12.81 14.38 -5.69
C LEU A 640 12.29 15.19 -6.88
N VAL A 641 11.62 16.32 -6.65
CA VAL A 641 11.10 17.17 -7.73
C VAL A 641 12.25 17.81 -8.51
N GLU A 642 13.25 18.33 -7.80
CA GLU A 642 14.46 18.91 -8.37
C GLU A 642 15.28 17.88 -9.15
N CYS A 643 15.51 16.69 -8.57
CA CYS A 643 16.21 15.59 -9.25
C CYS A 643 15.49 15.15 -10.54
N LEU A 644 14.15 15.09 -10.52
CA LEU A 644 13.36 14.70 -11.70
C LEU A 644 13.37 15.79 -12.78
N ASN A 645 13.30 17.07 -12.41
CA ASN A 645 13.45 18.16 -13.36
C ASN A 645 14.87 18.21 -13.96
N TYR A 646 15.92 18.01 -13.16
CA TYR A 646 17.30 17.85 -13.64
C TYR A 646 17.46 16.64 -14.59
N ALA A 647 16.66 15.58 -14.41
CA ALA A 647 16.59 14.44 -15.33
C ALA A 647 15.80 14.70 -16.63
N THR A 648 14.95 15.72 -16.70
CA THR A 648 14.33 16.14 -17.98
C THR A 648 15.33 16.80 -18.92
N GLU A 649 16.36 17.46 -18.36
CA GLU A 649 17.40 18.12 -19.13
C GLU A 649 18.51 17.14 -19.56
N ASN A 650 18.97 16.31 -18.62
CA ASN A 650 20.17 15.49 -18.74
C ASN A 650 19.87 14.05 -19.23
N GLU A 651 20.21 13.79 -20.50
CA GLU A 651 20.04 12.49 -21.18
C GLU A 651 20.88 11.32 -20.57
N HIS A 652 21.83 11.63 -19.69
CA HIS A 652 22.69 10.63 -19.03
C HIS A 652 22.37 10.44 -17.54
N LEU A 653 21.18 10.86 -17.09
CA LEU A 653 20.71 10.71 -15.71
C LEU A 653 19.48 9.81 -15.64
N ALA A 654 19.44 8.93 -14.63
CA ALA A 654 18.27 8.13 -14.27
C ALA A 654 17.91 8.34 -12.79
N VAL A 655 16.65 8.62 -12.50
CA VAL A 655 16.14 8.85 -11.13
C VAL A 655 15.22 7.70 -10.73
N VAL A 656 15.34 7.24 -9.49
CA VAL A 656 14.51 6.18 -8.89
C VAL A 656 13.45 6.80 -7.98
N VAL A 657 12.17 6.64 -8.31
CA VAL A 657 11.03 7.29 -7.63
C VAL A 657 9.73 6.46 -7.73
N SER A 658 8.75 6.73 -6.87
CA SER A 658 7.37 6.22 -7.04
C SER A 658 6.84 6.59 -8.42
N ARG A 659 6.25 5.61 -9.11
CA ARG A 659 5.58 5.81 -10.39
C ARG A 659 4.43 6.79 -10.25
N GLN A 660 3.65 6.69 -9.18
CA GLN A 660 2.49 7.55 -8.99
C GLN A 660 2.92 8.99 -8.74
N HIS A 661 3.92 9.22 -7.88
CA HIS A 661 4.45 10.56 -7.62
C HIS A 661 4.99 11.23 -8.90
N ALA A 662 5.77 10.51 -9.71
CA ALA A 662 6.28 11.01 -10.99
C ALA A 662 5.21 11.16 -12.10
N LEU A 663 3.97 10.65 -11.88
CA LEU A 663 2.86 10.81 -12.82
C LEU A 663 1.89 11.93 -12.44
N TYR A 664 1.72 12.19 -11.14
CA TYR A 664 0.67 13.08 -10.61
C TYR A 664 1.20 14.41 -10.07
N ASN A 665 2.49 14.55 -9.75
CA ASN A 665 3.06 15.81 -9.30
C ASN A 665 3.09 16.84 -10.46
N PRO A 666 2.42 18.00 -10.35
CA PRO A 666 2.32 18.98 -11.43
C PRO A 666 3.63 19.76 -11.69
N HIS A 667 4.58 19.75 -10.74
CA HIS A 667 5.85 20.47 -10.83
C HIS A 667 6.89 19.79 -11.75
N ILE A 668 6.51 18.70 -12.41
CA ILE A 668 7.40 17.85 -13.22
C ILE A 668 7.01 17.92 -14.69
N GLU A 669 7.94 18.29 -15.57
CA GLU A 669 7.70 18.39 -17.01
C GLU A 669 7.55 17.03 -17.70
N ARG A 670 6.37 16.40 -17.54
CA ARG A 670 6.01 15.08 -18.06
C ARG A 670 6.04 14.97 -19.59
N ASN A 671 6.06 16.10 -20.33
CA ASN A 671 6.34 16.08 -21.77
C ASN A 671 7.82 15.73 -22.08
N LYS A 672 8.75 16.07 -21.19
CA LYS A 672 10.20 15.82 -21.29
C LYS A 672 10.70 14.61 -20.48
N LEU A 673 9.90 14.08 -19.55
CA LEU A 673 10.25 12.88 -18.76
C LEU A 673 9.68 11.59 -19.40
N PHE A 674 10.36 10.46 -19.21
CA PHE A 674 9.87 9.11 -19.50
C PHE A 674 10.20 8.17 -18.34
N CYS A 675 9.21 7.42 -17.84
CA CYS A 675 9.42 6.40 -16.81
C CYS A 675 9.14 5.00 -17.36
N PHE A 676 9.94 4.01 -16.95
CA PHE A 676 9.93 2.66 -17.52
C PHE A 676 8.60 1.91 -17.31
N ASP A 677 8.31 0.90 -18.14
CA ASP A 677 7.13 0.04 -17.98
C ASP A 677 7.17 -0.73 -16.64
N ARG A 678 6.00 -1.19 -16.16
CA ARG A 678 5.86 -1.90 -14.88
C ARG A 678 6.77 -3.11 -14.73
N ARG A 679 7.14 -3.76 -15.85
CA ARG A 679 8.03 -4.93 -15.93
C ARG A 679 9.45 -4.65 -15.48
N GLU A 680 9.94 -3.42 -15.68
CA GLU A 680 11.30 -2.97 -15.33
C GLU A 680 11.33 -2.13 -14.03
N SER A 681 10.25 -2.15 -13.24
CA SER A 681 10.21 -1.49 -11.92
C SER A 681 11.25 -2.10 -10.97
N LEU A 682 11.94 -1.26 -10.21
CA LEU A 682 12.95 -1.70 -9.23
C LEU A 682 12.31 -2.47 -8.07
N TYR A 683 11.15 -2.02 -7.59
CA TYR A 683 10.40 -2.64 -6.50
C TYR A 683 8.91 -2.30 -6.64
N VAL A 684 8.05 -3.08 -6.01
CA VAL A 684 6.59 -2.89 -5.98
C VAL A 684 6.18 -3.05 -4.53
N TYR A 685 5.38 -2.12 -4.01
CA TYR A 685 4.95 -2.15 -2.61
C TYR A 685 3.45 -1.92 -2.44
N PRO A 686 2.81 -2.63 -1.47
CA PRO A 686 1.50 -2.26 -0.98
C PRO A 686 1.59 -0.92 -0.24
N VAL A 687 0.57 -0.09 -0.40
CA VAL A 687 0.45 1.19 0.31
C VAL A 687 -0.46 0.99 1.53
N THR A 688 0.04 1.36 2.70
CA THR A 688 -0.60 1.12 4.00
C THR A 688 -0.44 2.33 4.92
N MET A 689 -1.38 2.50 5.85
CA MET A 689 -1.22 3.41 6.98
C MET A 689 -0.33 2.73 8.03
N LEU A 690 0.51 3.50 8.73
CA LEU A 690 1.32 2.99 9.84
C LEU A 690 0.81 3.52 11.18
N LEU A 691 0.57 2.61 12.12
CA LEU A 691 0.01 2.86 13.44
C LEU A 691 0.90 2.22 14.53
N PRO A 692 0.74 2.57 15.83
CA PRO A 692 1.52 1.98 16.91
C PRO A 692 1.43 0.46 16.94
N LYS A 693 2.45 -0.23 17.47
CA LYS A 693 2.46 -1.69 17.46
C LYS A 693 1.28 -2.25 18.23
N LYS A 694 0.43 -3.04 17.54
CA LYS A 694 -0.82 -3.62 18.08
C LYS A 694 -1.83 -2.55 18.55
N PHE A 695 -1.99 -1.48 17.76
CA PHE A 695 -3.02 -0.46 17.98
C PHE A 695 -4.43 -1.07 18.02
N HIS A 696 -5.26 -0.61 18.96
CA HIS A 696 -6.53 -1.22 19.35
C HIS A 696 -7.69 -0.92 18.38
N LEU A 697 -7.76 0.28 17.78
CA LEU A 697 -8.76 0.58 16.73
C LEU A 697 -8.40 -0.01 15.36
N LEU A 698 -7.27 -0.71 15.22
CA LEU A 698 -6.80 -1.22 13.93
C LEU A 698 -7.78 -2.20 13.24
N PRO A 699 -8.50 -3.12 13.94
CA PRO A 699 -9.52 -3.96 13.31
C PRO A 699 -10.68 -3.12 12.71
N HIS A 700 -11.21 -2.18 13.48
CA HIS A 700 -12.27 -1.26 13.06
C HIS A 700 -11.86 -0.41 11.83
N ILE A 701 -10.65 0.15 11.86
CA ILE A 701 -10.08 0.90 10.72
C ILE A 701 -9.93 -0.02 9.49
N ASN A 702 -9.43 -1.26 9.68
CA ASN A 702 -9.26 -2.22 8.59
C ASN A 702 -10.59 -2.65 7.95
N ALA A 703 -11.66 -2.82 8.74
CA ALA A 703 -13.00 -3.14 8.24
C ALA A 703 -13.58 -2.00 7.38
N VAL A 704 -13.43 -0.74 7.82
CA VAL A 704 -13.82 0.42 7.01
C VAL A 704 -13.00 0.50 5.72
N ILE A 705 -11.68 0.26 5.78
CA ILE A 705 -10.82 0.22 4.59
C ILE A 705 -11.26 -0.90 3.63
N GLN A 706 -11.58 -2.10 4.13
CA GLN A 706 -12.09 -3.21 3.31
C GLN A 706 -13.36 -2.80 2.57
N HIS A 707 -14.37 -2.26 3.25
CA HIS A 707 -15.59 -1.80 2.62
C HIS A 707 -15.37 -0.67 1.59
N VAL A 708 -14.39 0.22 1.80
CA VAL A 708 -14.02 1.27 0.83
C VAL A 708 -13.35 0.70 -0.43
N ILE A 709 -12.62 -0.43 -0.30
CA ILE A 709 -12.04 -1.16 -1.44
C ILE A 709 -13.13 -1.97 -2.18
N GLU A 710 -13.96 -2.70 -1.44
CA GLU A 710 -15.02 -3.58 -1.96
C GLU A 710 -16.11 -2.81 -2.72
N SER A 711 -16.51 -1.65 -2.18
CA SER A 711 -17.48 -0.74 -2.83
C SER A 711 -16.88 0.08 -3.99
N GLY A 712 -15.60 -0.09 -4.32
CA GLY A 712 -14.96 0.54 -5.47
C GLY A 712 -14.59 2.03 -5.31
N HIS A 713 -14.75 2.61 -4.10
CA HIS A 713 -14.47 4.03 -3.85
C HIS A 713 -13.00 4.39 -4.10
N MET A 714 -12.08 3.51 -3.70
CA MET A 714 -10.64 3.67 -3.94
C MET A 714 -10.32 3.80 -5.45
N GLN A 715 -10.94 2.96 -6.27
CA GLN A 715 -10.80 2.97 -7.74
C GLN A 715 -11.50 4.17 -8.37
N LYS A 716 -12.59 4.69 -7.76
CA LYS A 716 -13.23 5.95 -8.16
C LYS A 716 -12.27 7.13 -7.93
N TRP A 717 -11.75 7.32 -6.72
CA TRP A 717 -10.86 8.43 -6.38
C TRP A 717 -9.59 8.47 -7.25
N ALA A 718 -8.97 7.31 -7.47
CA ALA A 718 -7.84 7.19 -8.40
C ALA A 718 -8.23 7.60 -9.83
N ARG A 719 -9.40 7.18 -10.32
CA ARG A 719 -9.90 7.52 -11.67
C ARG A 719 -10.25 9.00 -11.82
N ASP A 720 -10.81 9.62 -10.79
CA ASP A 720 -11.21 11.03 -10.81
C ASP A 720 -9.96 11.93 -10.91
N LEU A 721 -8.90 11.63 -10.15
CA LEU A 721 -7.59 12.28 -10.32
C LEU A 721 -6.98 12.03 -11.70
N ASP A 722 -7.04 10.78 -12.21
CA ASP A 722 -6.52 10.46 -13.54
C ASP A 722 -7.29 11.20 -14.64
N MET A 723 -8.59 11.45 -14.46
CA MET A 723 -9.43 12.25 -15.36
C MET A 723 -9.05 13.74 -15.35
N VAL A 724 -8.88 14.36 -14.17
CA VAL A 724 -8.38 15.75 -14.05
C VAL A 724 -7.02 15.89 -14.74
N ARG A 725 -6.09 14.97 -14.45
CA ARG A 725 -4.77 14.90 -15.06
C ARG A 725 -4.83 14.73 -16.59
N ILE A 726 -5.74 13.90 -17.11
CA ILE A 726 -5.96 13.70 -18.55
C ILE A 726 -6.58 14.96 -19.22
N ILE A 727 -7.44 15.70 -18.52
CA ILE A 727 -8.01 16.96 -19.02
C ILE A 727 -6.91 18.02 -19.14
N GLN A 728 -6.13 18.25 -18.09
CA GLN A 728 -4.97 19.16 -18.10
C GLN A 728 -3.96 18.77 -19.20
N GLU A 729 -3.60 17.49 -19.29
CA GLU A 729 -2.67 16.98 -20.32
C GLU A 729 -3.23 17.18 -21.75
N LYS A 730 -4.55 17.03 -21.96
CA LYS A 730 -5.19 17.32 -23.26
C LYS A 730 -5.18 18.81 -23.58
N ILE A 731 -5.47 19.69 -22.63
CA ILE A 731 -5.45 21.15 -22.84
C ILE A 731 -4.05 21.59 -23.25
N ALA A 732 -3.02 21.18 -22.49
CA ALA A 732 -1.63 21.47 -22.82
C ALA A 732 -1.22 20.96 -24.22
N ARG A 733 -1.63 19.74 -24.60
CA ARG A 733 -1.37 19.19 -25.95
C ARG A 733 -2.18 19.81 -27.08
N VAL A 734 -3.31 20.46 -26.80
CA VAL A 734 -4.07 21.24 -27.79
C VAL A 734 -3.44 22.62 -27.99
N GLN A 735 -2.82 23.16 -26.94
CA GLN A 735 -2.08 24.43 -26.97
C GLN A 735 -0.66 24.27 -27.55
N GLU A 736 -0.04 23.09 -27.45
CA GLU A 736 1.12 22.70 -28.29
C GLU A 736 0.67 22.37 -29.73
N ASP A 737 0.65 23.38 -30.62
CA ASP A 737 0.29 23.30 -32.05
C ASP A 737 0.45 21.92 -32.72
N ALA A 738 -0.69 21.30 -33.07
CA ALA A 738 -0.75 20.02 -33.79
C ALA A 738 0.00 20.03 -35.15
N PHE A 739 0.29 21.22 -35.70
CA PHE A 739 1.03 21.43 -36.94
C PHE A 739 2.28 22.29 -36.73
N LYS A 740 3.27 21.76 -35.98
CA LYS A 740 4.57 22.43 -35.81
C LYS A 740 5.16 22.82 -37.17
N PRO A 741 5.38 24.12 -37.47
CA PRO A 741 5.74 24.57 -38.81
C PRO A 741 7.12 24.06 -39.24
N LEU A 742 7.28 23.77 -40.53
CA LEU A 742 8.55 23.31 -41.10
C LEU A 742 9.62 24.40 -41.00
N THR A 743 10.50 24.26 -40.00
CA THR A 743 11.58 25.23 -39.74
C THR A 743 12.70 25.11 -40.77
N LEU A 744 13.45 26.21 -40.97
CA LEU A 744 14.57 26.24 -41.92
C LEU A 744 15.68 25.23 -41.55
N ALA A 745 15.80 24.85 -40.27
CA ALA A 745 16.70 23.80 -39.81
C ALA A 745 16.47 22.45 -40.51
N ALA A 746 15.21 22.09 -40.80
CA ALA A 746 14.88 20.84 -41.50
C ALA A 746 15.45 20.79 -42.94
N PHE A 747 15.67 21.95 -43.57
CA PHE A 747 16.26 22.07 -44.91
C PHE A 747 17.77 22.35 -44.92
N GLN A 748 18.39 22.58 -43.76
CA GLN A 748 19.81 22.95 -43.64
C GLN A 748 20.74 21.96 -44.34
N GLY A 749 20.46 20.66 -44.24
CA GLY A 749 21.22 19.60 -44.90
C GLY A 749 21.15 19.64 -46.44
N ALA A 750 19.98 19.95 -47.00
CA ALA A 750 19.81 20.10 -48.45
C ALA A 750 20.53 21.34 -48.97
N PHE A 751 20.46 22.48 -48.25
CA PHE A 751 21.22 23.69 -48.58
C PHE A 751 22.74 23.47 -48.49
N ALA A 752 23.22 22.77 -47.46
CA ALA A 752 24.63 22.43 -47.32
C ALA A 752 25.12 21.53 -48.48
N PHE A 753 24.34 20.50 -48.84
CA PHE A 753 24.65 19.63 -49.97
C PHE A 753 24.71 20.38 -51.31
N ALA A 754 23.73 21.26 -51.58
CA ALA A 754 23.73 22.12 -52.75
C ALA A 754 24.95 23.08 -52.78
N GLY A 755 25.32 23.66 -51.63
CA GLY A 755 26.50 24.51 -51.49
C GLY A 755 27.80 23.77 -51.79
N ILE A 756 27.96 22.54 -51.30
CA ILE A 756 29.12 21.67 -51.59
C ILE A 756 29.20 21.35 -53.08
N LEU A 757 28.07 21.02 -53.73
CA LEU A 757 28.04 20.75 -55.17
C LEU A 757 28.40 21.99 -56.01
N LEU A 758 27.91 23.18 -55.65
CA LEU A 758 28.27 24.44 -56.31
C LEU A 758 29.75 24.79 -56.12
N LEU A 759 30.31 24.52 -54.94
CA LEU A 759 31.73 24.71 -54.66
C LEU A 759 32.59 23.74 -55.50
N LEU A 760 32.22 22.48 -55.60
CA LEU A 760 32.90 21.50 -56.47
C LEU A 760 32.81 21.89 -57.96
N ALA A 761 31.65 22.38 -58.42
CA ALA A 761 31.47 22.85 -59.79
C ALA A 761 32.34 24.08 -60.09
N SER A 762 32.43 25.04 -59.16
CA SER A 762 33.28 26.23 -59.33
C SER A 762 34.78 25.87 -59.32
N LEU A 763 35.21 24.93 -58.48
CA LEU A 763 36.57 24.39 -58.50
C LEU A 763 36.89 23.72 -59.85
N MET A 764 35.98 22.91 -60.40
CA MET A 764 36.18 22.27 -61.71
C MET A 764 36.28 23.30 -62.84
N LEU A 765 35.48 24.36 -62.81
CA LEU A 765 35.57 25.47 -63.77
C LEU A 765 36.89 26.24 -63.64
N VAL A 766 37.37 26.48 -62.41
CA VAL A 766 38.68 27.08 -62.15
C VAL A 766 39.82 26.18 -62.63
N PHE A 767 39.73 24.86 -62.44
CA PHE A 767 40.69 23.89 -62.97
C PHE A 767 40.69 23.87 -64.51
N GLU A 768 39.52 23.87 -65.16
CA GLU A 768 39.44 23.95 -66.62
C GLU A 768 40.06 25.26 -67.14
N TRP A 769 39.73 26.39 -66.53
CA TRP A 769 40.28 27.70 -66.88
C TRP A 769 41.80 27.75 -66.70
N LEU A 770 42.33 27.20 -65.60
CA LEU A 770 43.76 27.12 -65.31
C LEU A 770 44.49 26.19 -66.28
N ILE A 771 43.91 25.04 -66.63
CA ILE A 771 44.44 24.11 -67.65
C ILE A 771 44.46 24.79 -69.03
N HIS A 772 43.36 25.45 -69.42
CA HIS A 772 43.26 26.20 -70.67
C HIS A 772 44.31 27.32 -70.73
N TRP A 773 44.46 28.09 -69.66
CA TRP A 773 45.44 29.17 -69.54
C TRP A 773 46.89 28.67 -69.66
N LEU A 774 47.25 27.59 -68.96
CA LEU A 774 48.59 26.98 -69.04
C LEU A 774 48.90 26.39 -70.42
N VAL A 775 47.94 25.68 -71.02
CA VAL A 775 48.14 24.94 -72.28
C VAL A 775 48.08 25.86 -73.50
N VAL A 776 47.09 26.76 -73.57
CA VAL A 776 46.81 27.59 -74.74
C VAL A 776 47.57 28.91 -74.68
N ARG A 777 47.52 29.63 -73.54
CA ARG A 777 48.01 31.01 -73.43
C ARG A 777 49.51 31.10 -73.14
N TRP A 778 50.05 30.22 -72.30
CA TRP A 778 51.48 30.24 -71.89
C TRP A 778 52.41 29.32 -72.70
N ARG A 779 51.87 28.47 -73.59
CA ARG A 779 52.61 27.71 -74.65
C ARG A 779 53.81 26.88 -74.17
N THR A 780 53.87 26.51 -72.89
CA THR A 780 55.06 25.95 -72.22
C THR A 780 55.55 24.62 -72.83
N ARG A 781 56.85 24.31 -72.66
CA ARG A 781 57.51 23.12 -73.24
C ARG A 781 57.27 21.80 -72.46
N LEU A 782 56.24 21.73 -71.60
CA LEU A 782 55.94 20.53 -70.83
C LEU A 782 55.39 19.39 -71.71
N ARG A 783 56.25 18.39 -71.97
CA ARG A 783 55.95 17.23 -72.82
C ARG A 783 54.80 16.32 -72.35
N PRO A 784 54.58 15.99 -71.05
CA PRO A 784 53.57 15.01 -70.67
C PRO A 784 52.13 15.50 -70.92
N ILE A 785 51.83 16.77 -70.63
CA ILE A 785 50.49 17.36 -70.83
C ILE A 785 50.10 17.33 -72.32
N ARG A 786 51.06 17.59 -73.23
CA ARG A 786 50.84 17.46 -74.68
C ARG A 786 50.58 16.02 -75.14
N PHE A 787 51.05 15.01 -74.40
CA PHE A 787 50.74 13.61 -74.69
C PHE A 787 49.32 13.25 -74.24
N LEU A 788 48.92 13.69 -73.05
CA LEU A 788 47.55 13.49 -72.52
C LEU A 788 46.50 14.16 -73.44
N HIS A 789 46.72 15.43 -73.79
CA HIS A 789 45.83 16.18 -74.69
C HIS A 789 45.81 15.59 -76.13
N ARG A 790 46.91 14.97 -76.60
CA ARG A 790 46.94 14.26 -77.89
C ARG A 790 46.28 12.87 -77.85
N ARG A 791 46.14 12.23 -76.69
CA ARG A 791 45.31 11.03 -76.54
C ARG A 791 43.83 11.37 -76.50
N LEU A 792 43.44 12.40 -75.76
CA LEU A 792 42.05 12.88 -75.70
C LEU A 792 41.57 13.45 -77.05
N GLY A 793 42.32 14.41 -77.63
CA GLY A 793 41.97 15.06 -78.90
C GLY A 793 42.08 14.17 -80.15
N LYS A 794 42.50 12.91 -80.04
CA LYS A 794 42.48 11.94 -81.14
C LYS A 794 41.23 11.05 -81.20
N ARG A 795 40.26 11.26 -80.31
CA ARG A 795 38.93 10.60 -80.33
C ARG A 795 37.79 11.49 -80.85
N GLN A 796 38.10 12.69 -81.36
CA GLN A 796 37.13 13.61 -81.99
C GLN A 796 37.52 13.95 -83.44
N ARG A 797 37.61 12.90 -84.27
CA ARG A 797 37.51 12.94 -85.74
C ARG A 797 36.94 11.61 -86.21
#